data_AF-A0A812AU32-F1
#
_entry.id   AF-A0A812AU32-F1
#
_cell.length_a   1.000
_cell.length_b   1.000
_cell.length_c   1.000
_cell.angle_alpha   90.00
_cell.angle_beta   90.00
_cell.angle_gamma   90.00
#
_symmetry.space_group_name_H-M   'P 1'
#
loop_
_entity.id
_entity.type
_entity.pdbx_description
1 polymer ?
#
loop_
_entity_poly.entity_id
_entity_poly.type
_entity_poly.pdbx_seq_one_letter_code
_entity_poly.pdbx_strand_id
1 'polypeptide(L)'
;MFGPYSPLYKDPPEATGEEPDDADFDTPKIYEPIESFQQLQERLLFYLQMYNESVRGAGMDLVFFQDAMIHLVKISRVIRTPRGNALLVGVGGSGKQSLTRLASFIAGYETFQITLTRSYNVNNLLEDLKLLYRTAGLQGKGVAFLFTDQEIKDEGFLEYLNNVLSSGVVANLFARDEMDEILGDLVPIMKKEMPRVPPTNENLYDFYLSRVRNNLHVVLCFSPVGEKFRERSLKFSGLISGCTMDWFQRWPKDALIAVANHFISNFDIVCTDEVKKQMVNVMGALQDGVAESCVEYFHRYRRSAHVTPKSYLSFINSYKTVYTEKKNELGEMVNRMNSGLEKLTEASMAVVDLNKQLVVKQKELSVATERAEAVLKEVTVKAQATEKSKDQVQKVKDLAQQIVDGIETDKKFAMDKLEAARPALEDAKAALNTIRPADIATVRKLGRPPHLIMRIMDSVLLLFQRKLDPTQPDPEKPGFFKPSWGESLKLMSGAGFLQALMSFPKDSINDETVELLQPYLTMEDYSLEVAKKVCGNVAGLLSWTKAMAYFFEINKEVLPLKDNLAIQEAKLQAANADLLKAEEQLGAKVAELNSVKAEYDKAMAEKQALVDDYDTCLRKMTAASELISGLGGEKERWTEEIMDRLDIYLSIYLSIYLSITVCPYIYLSFFISIYLSIYLSIYLSIYLSIYLF
;
A
#
# COMPACT_ATOMS: atom_id res chain seq x y z
N MET A 1 -31.99 -73.20 7.53
CA MET A 1 -32.04 -72.76 8.94
C MET A 1 -30.71 -72.05 9.21
N PHE A 2 -30.66 -70.74 8.91
CA PHE A 2 -29.46 -69.90 8.95
C PHE A 2 -29.52 -69.03 10.20
N GLY A 3 -29.02 -69.52 11.34
CA GLY A 3 -28.82 -68.69 12.53
C GLY A 3 -27.49 -67.92 12.44
N PRO A 4 -27.38 -66.69 12.98
CA PRO A 4 -26.12 -65.95 12.99
C PRO A 4 -25.22 -66.52 14.10
N TYR A 5 -24.24 -67.33 13.73
CA TYR A 5 -23.19 -67.79 14.63
C TYR A 5 -21.88 -67.15 14.18
N SER A 6 -21.15 -66.51 15.10
CA SER A 6 -19.93 -65.77 14.81
C SER A 6 -18.86 -65.99 15.89
N PRO A 7 -17.59 -66.14 15.50
CA PRO A 7 -16.52 -66.48 16.44
C PRO A 7 -15.91 -65.31 17.23
N LEU A 8 -16.62 -64.20 17.39
CA LEU A 8 -16.05 -62.88 17.71
C LEU A 8 -16.10 -62.48 19.20
N TYR A 9 -16.51 -63.39 20.09
CA TYR A 9 -17.13 -62.99 21.36
C TYR A 9 -16.27 -63.04 22.63
N LYS A 10 -15.03 -63.55 22.61
CA LYS A 10 -14.15 -63.46 23.81
C LYS A 10 -13.14 -62.34 23.69
N ASP A 11 -13.11 -61.47 24.70
CA ASP A 11 -12.03 -60.52 24.94
C ASP A 11 -10.77 -61.25 25.41
N PRO A 12 -9.56 -60.74 25.09
CA PRO A 12 -8.32 -61.29 25.61
C PRO A 12 -8.34 -61.25 27.15
N PRO A 13 -7.86 -62.29 27.85
CA PRO A 13 -7.66 -62.21 29.29
C PRO A 13 -6.70 -61.05 29.60
N GLU A 14 -7.05 -60.21 30.57
CA GLU A 14 -6.17 -59.15 31.04
C GLU A 14 -4.87 -59.75 31.56
N ALA A 15 -3.73 -59.29 31.03
CA ALA A 15 -2.41 -59.78 31.43
C ALA A 15 -2.16 -59.45 32.91
N THR A 16 -2.15 -60.47 33.77
CA THR A 16 -1.91 -60.34 35.22
C THR A 16 -0.44 -60.19 35.59
N GLY A 17 0.47 -60.13 34.62
CA GLY A 17 1.91 -59.87 34.83
C GLY A 17 2.72 -61.04 35.41
N GLU A 18 2.12 -62.22 35.57
CA GLU A 18 2.75 -63.44 36.09
C GLU A 18 2.79 -64.58 35.06
N GLU A 19 3.00 -64.27 33.78
CA GLU A 19 3.04 -65.27 32.70
C GLU A 19 4.44 -65.35 32.05
N PRO A 20 4.91 -66.55 31.65
CA PRO A 20 6.23 -66.74 31.02
C PRO A 20 6.34 -66.01 29.67
N ASP A 21 7.56 -65.63 29.26
CA ASP A 21 7.86 -64.89 28.01
C ASP A 21 7.34 -65.58 26.71
N ASP A 22 6.94 -66.86 26.80
CA ASP A 22 6.38 -67.68 25.70
C ASP A 22 4.84 -67.84 25.77
N ALA A 23 4.14 -67.06 26.59
CA ALA A 23 2.68 -67.12 26.72
C ALA A 23 1.98 -66.64 25.43
N ASP A 24 1.29 -67.56 24.75
CA ASP A 24 0.47 -67.25 23.58
C ASP A 24 -0.86 -66.63 24.05
N PHE A 25 -0.96 -65.31 24.01
CA PHE A 25 -2.15 -64.54 24.38
C PHE A 25 -3.27 -64.61 23.33
N ASP A 26 -3.09 -65.38 22.24
CA ASP A 26 -4.10 -65.49 21.19
C ASP A 26 -5.26 -66.38 21.68
N THR A 27 -6.28 -65.73 22.25
CA THR A 27 -7.49 -66.42 22.73
C THR A 27 -8.06 -67.37 21.67
N PRO A 28 -8.46 -68.61 22.05
CA PRO A 28 -9.16 -69.48 21.13
C PRO A 28 -10.51 -68.83 20.79
N LYS A 29 -10.62 -68.31 19.57
CA LYS A 29 -11.84 -67.70 19.04
C LYS A 29 -12.89 -68.78 18.81
N ILE A 30 -13.69 -69.15 19.82
CA ILE A 30 -14.69 -70.24 19.72
C ILE A 30 -15.91 -69.74 18.93
N TYR A 31 -16.49 -70.60 18.09
CA TYR A 31 -17.66 -70.28 17.28
C TYR A 31 -18.93 -70.30 18.15
N GLU A 32 -19.54 -69.14 18.39
CA GLU A 32 -20.69 -68.98 19.30
C GLU A 32 -21.89 -68.30 18.58
N PRO A 33 -23.14 -68.59 19.00
CA PRO A 33 -24.32 -67.90 18.48
C PRO A 33 -24.30 -66.41 18.85
N ILE A 34 -24.74 -65.56 17.93
CA ILE A 34 -24.93 -64.14 18.16
C ILE A 34 -26.39 -63.90 18.57
N GLU A 35 -26.60 -63.07 19.61
CA GLU A 35 -27.94 -62.73 20.08
C GLU A 35 -28.58 -61.57 19.29
N SER A 36 -27.79 -60.60 18.79
CA SER A 36 -28.27 -59.45 18.00
C SER A 36 -27.29 -58.98 16.92
N PHE A 37 -27.82 -58.52 15.77
CA PHE A 37 -27.03 -57.88 14.71
C PHE A 37 -26.35 -56.58 15.14
N GLN A 38 -26.93 -55.86 16.10
CA GLN A 38 -26.35 -54.61 16.60
C GLN A 38 -25.06 -54.87 17.40
N GLN A 39 -25.05 -55.90 18.26
CA GLN A 39 -23.85 -56.31 18.99
C GLN A 39 -22.75 -56.77 18.02
N LEU A 40 -23.12 -57.51 16.97
CA LEU A 40 -22.18 -57.89 15.92
C LEU A 40 -21.59 -56.67 15.23
N GLN A 41 -22.43 -55.68 14.90
CA GLN A 41 -21.98 -54.45 14.26
C GLN A 41 -20.96 -53.69 15.13
N GLU A 42 -21.25 -53.48 16.41
CA GLU A 42 -20.36 -52.81 17.36
C GLU A 42 -19.01 -53.53 17.48
N ARG A 43 -19.03 -54.86 17.56
CA ARG A 43 -17.80 -55.67 17.64
C ARG A 43 -16.99 -55.63 16.34
N LEU A 44 -17.66 -55.65 15.18
CA LEU A 44 -16.99 -55.52 13.89
C LEU A 44 -16.38 -54.13 13.69
N LEU A 45 -17.04 -53.07 14.19
CA LEU A 45 -16.48 -51.72 14.20
C LEU A 45 -15.23 -51.64 15.08
N PHE A 46 -15.22 -52.29 16.24
CA PHE A 46 -14.04 -52.40 17.09
C PHE A 46 -12.87 -53.09 16.36
N TYR A 47 -13.09 -54.25 15.73
CA TYR A 47 -12.04 -54.92 14.94
C TYR A 47 -11.60 -54.11 13.72
N LEU A 48 -12.49 -53.34 13.10
CA LEU A 48 -12.15 -52.45 11.99
C LEU A 48 -11.24 -51.30 12.45
N GLN A 49 -11.50 -50.73 13.64
CA GLN A 49 -10.62 -49.72 14.24
C GLN A 49 -9.24 -50.31 14.54
N MET A 50 -9.17 -51.48 15.19
CA MET A 50 -7.90 -52.18 15.43
C MET A 50 -7.13 -52.49 14.12
N TYR A 51 -7.85 -52.87 13.06
CA TYR A 51 -7.25 -53.08 11.75
C TYR A 51 -6.63 -51.78 11.21
N ASN A 52 -7.36 -50.68 11.28
CA ASN A 52 -6.89 -49.37 10.79
C ASN A 52 -5.71 -48.81 11.62
N GLU A 53 -5.62 -49.13 12.90
CA GLU A 53 -4.48 -48.77 13.76
C GLU A 53 -3.24 -49.61 13.47
N SER A 54 -3.42 -50.91 13.23
CA SER A 54 -2.31 -51.84 12.94
C SER A 54 -1.72 -51.66 11.54
N VAL A 55 -2.54 -51.29 10.55
CA VAL A 55 -2.12 -51.11 9.16
C VAL A 55 -1.90 -49.63 8.84
N ARG A 56 -0.66 -49.16 8.89
CA ARG A 56 -0.30 -47.78 8.52
C ARG A 56 -0.51 -47.52 7.03
N GLY A 57 -1.37 -46.55 6.70
CA GLY A 57 -1.49 -45.96 5.35
C GLY A 57 -2.57 -46.56 4.43
N ALA A 58 -3.19 -47.68 4.78
CA ALA A 58 -4.23 -48.34 3.98
C ALA A 58 -5.49 -48.66 4.81
N GLY A 59 -5.99 -47.67 5.55
CA GLY A 59 -7.21 -47.81 6.34
C GLY A 59 -8.42 -48.18 5.47
N MET A 60 -9.26 -49.08 5.96
CA MET A 60 -10.52 -49.46 5.34
C MET A 60 -11.68 -48.73 6.03
N ASP A 61 -12.52 -48.07 5.25
CA ASP A 61 -13.77 -47.47 5.72
C ASP A 61 -14.94 -48.36 5.25
N LEU A 62 -15.43 -49.22 6.15
CA LEU A 62 -16.46 -50.21 5.85
C LEU A 62 -17.75 -49.89 6.60
N VAL A 63 -18.85 -49.86 5.85
CA VAL A 63 -20.20 -49.73 6.39
C VAL A 63 -20.80 -51.12 6.58
N PHE A 64 -21.09 -51.48 7.83
CA PHE A 64 -21.72 -52.76 8.15
C PHE A 64 -23.25 -52.66 8.10
N PHE A 65 -23.84 -53.11 7.01
CA PHE A 65 -25.26 -53.43 6.90
C PHE A 65 -25.48 -54.94 7.00
N GLN A 66 -26.73 -55.38 7.15
CA GLN A 66 -27.08 -56.77 7.47
C GLN A 66 -26.41 -57.79 6.54
N ASP A 67 -26.48 -57.60 5.22
CA ASP A 67 -25.87 -58.53 4.26
C ASP A 67 -24.33 -58.52 4.34
N ALA A 68 -23.71 -57.36 4.55
CA ALA A 68 -22.26 -57.26 4.70
C ALA A 68 -21.77 -58.06 5.92
N MET A 69 -22.51 -57.99 7.03
CA MET A 69 -22.22 -58.77 8.23
C MET A 69 -22.39 -60.28 7.99
N ILE A 70 -23.46 -60.69 7.29
CA ILE A 70 -23.68 -62.10 6.92
C ILE A 70 -22.53 -62.62 6.05
N HIS A 71 -22.13 -61.86 5.03
CA HIS A 71 -21.03 -62.23 4.14
C HIS A 71 -19.70 -62.33 4.89
N LEU A 72 -19.42 -61.39 5.81
CA LEU A 72 -18.22 -61.45 6.65
C LEU A 72 -18.20 -62.71 7.52
N VAL A 73 -19.31 -63.04 8.17
CA VAL A 73 -19.42 -64.24 9.00
C VAL A 73 -19.24 -65.52 8.18
N LYS A 74 -19.80 -65.57 6.96
CA LYS A 74 -19.59 -66.69 6.03
C LYS A 74 -18.13 -66.83 5.63
N ILE A 75 -17.47 -65.74 5.25
CA ILE A 75 -16.04 -65.74 4.87
C ILE A 75 -15.19 -66.19 6.05
N SER A 76 -15.42 -65.63 7.24
CA SER A 76 -14.73 -66.02 8.46
C SER A 76 -14.90 -67.51 8.76
N ARG A 77 -16.11 -68.06 8.58
CA ARG A 77 -16.37 -69.50 8.75
C ARG A 77 -15.60 -70.36 7.75
N VAL A 78 -15.54 -69.95 6.48
CA VAL A 78 -14.81 -70.71 5.45
C VAL A 78 -13.31 -70.71 5.73
N ILE A 79 -12.73 -69.54 5.99
CA ILE A 79 -11.30 -69.40 6.26
C ILE A 79 -10.88 -70.16 7.53
N ARG A 80 -11.76 -70.28 8.53
CA ARG A 80 -11.44 -71.03 9.75
C ARG A 80 -11.64 -72.54 9.65
N THR A 81 -12.28 -73.02 8.59
CA THR A 81 -12.44 -74.46 8.36
C THR A 81 -11.17 -74.98 7.68
N PRO A 82 -10.53 -76.05 8.18
CA PRO A 82 -9.35 -76.61 7.52
C PRO A 82 -9.70 -77.01 6.09
N ARG A 83 -8.83 -76.69 5.13
CA ARG A 83 -9.09 -76.86 3.68
C ARG A 83 -10.25 -76.02 3.12
N GLY A 84 -10.71 -75.02 3.86
CA GLY A 84 -11.76 -74.12 3.42
C GLY A 84 -11.23 -73.07 2.45
N ASN A 85 -11.60 -73.17 1.19
CA ASN A 85 -11.40 -72.12 0.18
C ASN A 85 -12.73 -71.45 -0.15
N ALA A 86 -12.71 -70.17 -0.49
CA ALA A 86 -13.92 -69.39 -0.79
C ALA A 86 -13.92 -68.88 -2.23
N LEU A 87 -15.06 -68.99 -2.91
CA LEU A 87 -15.31 -68.33 -4.19
C LEU A 87 -16.40 -67.27 -3.98
N LEU A 88 -15.99 -66.01 -3.89
CA LEU A 88 -16.85 -64.85 -3.72
C LEU A 88 -17.24 -64.30 -5.08
N VAL A 89 -18.52 -64.45 -5.44
CA VAL A 89 -19.05 -64.02 -6.74
C VAL A 89 -19.89 -62.77 -6.56
N GLY A 90 -19.52 -61.66 -7.19
CA GLY A 90 -20.35 -60.46 -7.18
C GLY A 90 -19.83 -59.33 -8.05
N VAL A 91 -20.64 -58.31 -8.27
CA VAL A 91 -20.24 -57.13 -9.05
C VAL A 91 -19.10 -56.35 -8.39
N GLY A 92 -18.39 -55.53 -9.16
CA GLY A 92 -17.31 -54.69 -8.66
C GLY A 92 -17.78 -53.76 -7.53
N GLY A 93 -16.97 -53.60 -6.47
CA GLY A 93 -17.29 -52.74 -5.34
C GLY A 93 -18.24 -53.33 -4.30
N SER A 94 -18.68 -54.59 -4.44
CA SER A 94 -19.57 -55.24 -3.46
C SER A 94 -18.92 -55.57 -2.10
N GLY A 95 -17.67 -55.17 -1.86
CA GLY A 95 -16.97 -55.39 -0.59
C GLY A 95 -16.19 -56.71 -0.46
N LYS A 96 -16.15 -57.57 -1.49
CA LYS A 96 -15.49 -58.91 -1.44
C LYS A 96 -14.07 -58.88 -0.87
N GLN A 97 -13.20 -58.03 -1.42
CA GLN A 97 -11.81 -57.93 -0.99
C GLN A 97 -11.71 -57.40 0.44
N SER A 98 -12.39 -56.29 0.74
CA SER A 98 -12.31 -55.63 2.04
C SER A 98 -12.85 -56.48 3.18
N LEU A 99 -13.98 -57.17 2.97
CA LEU A 99 -14.54 -58.10 3.96
C LEU A 99 -13.63 -59.31 4.18
N THR A 100 -12.97 -59.80 3.14
CA THR A 100 -12.00 -60.90 3.27
C THR A 100 -10.77 -60.48 4.06
N ARG A 101 -10.23 -59.28 3.81
CA ARG A 101 -9.09 -58.76 4.59
C ARG A 101 -9.45 -58.62 6.06
N LEU A 102 -10.61 -58.05 6.36
CA LEU A 102 -11.09 -57.93 7.74
C LEU A 102 -11.34 -59.30 8.39
N ALA A 103 -11.97 -60.24 7.67
CA ALA A 103 -12.22 -61.59 8.18
C ALA A 103 -10.91 -62.36 8.46
N SER A 104 -9.88 -62.16 7.63
CA SER A 104 -8.56 -62.76 7.81
C SER A 104 -7.82 -62.15 9.00
N PHE A 105 -7.87 -60.82 9.15
CA PHE A 105 -7.33 -60.11 10.31
C PHE A 105 -7.97 -60.59 11.61
N ILE A 106 -9.31 -60.69 11.62
CA ILE A 106 -10.08 -61.26 12.73
C ILE A 106 -9.61 -62.68 13.06
N ALA A 107 -9.32 -63.50 12.04
CA ALA A 107 -8.83 -64.86 12.23
C ALA A 107 -7.36 -64.94 12.66
N GLY A 108 -6.60 -63.83 12.64
CA GLY A 108 -5.16 -63.81 12.89
C GLY A 108 -4.34 -64.31 11.71
N TYR A 109 -4.92 -64.39 10.52
CA TYR A 109 -4.26 -64.91 9.32
C TYR A 109 -3.65 -63.79 8.49
N GLU A 110 -2.50 -64.08 7.89
CA GLU A 110 -1.83 -63.14 6.99
C GLU A 110 -2.58 -63.06 5.66
N THR A 111 -2.88 -61.85 5.20
CA THR A 111 -3.52 -61.64 3.90
C THR A 111 -2.46 -61.42 2.83
N PHE A 112 -2.45 -62.26 1.80
CA PHE A 112 -1.57 -62.08 0.65
C PHE A 112 -2.38 -61.76 -0.59
N GLN A 113 -1.97 -60.73 -1.34
CA GLN A 113 -2.56 -60.38 -2.63
C GLN A 113 -1.45 -60.05 -3.62
N ILE A 114 -1.58 -60.53 -4.84
CA ILE A 114 -0.58 -60.32 -5.90
C ILE A 114 -0.59 -58.86 -6.36
N THR A 115 0.60 -58.26 -6.48
CA THR A 115 0.80 -56.95 -7.09
C THR A 115 1.24 -57.10 -8.54
N LEU A 116 0.32 -56.89 -9.48
CA LEU A 116 0.62 -56.96 -10.91
C LEU A 116 1.54 -55.80 -11.36
N THR A 117 2.75 -56.12 -11.79
CA THR A 117 3.63 -55.22 -12.56
C THR A 117 3.48 -55.46 -14.06
N ARG A 118 3.93 -54.56 -14.95
CA ARG A 118 3.82 -54.78 -16.42
C ARG A 118 4.47 -56.11 -16.86
N SER A 119 5.55 -56.52 -16.22
CA SER A 119 6.33 -57.74 -16.51
C SER A 119 5.88 -58.99 -15.73
N TYR A 120 4.85 -58.90 -14.87
CA TYR A 120 4.40 -60.05 -14.09
C TYR A 120 3.96 -61.22 -14.97
N ASN A 121 4.62 -62.38 -14.81
CA ASN A 121 4.42 -63.60 -15.59
C ASN A 121 4.14 -64.84 -14.69
N VAL A 122 4.06 -66.02 -15.30
CA VAL A 122 3.81 -67.29 -14.58
C VAL A 122 4.90 -67.60 -13.54
N ASN A 123 6.16 -67.30 -13.83
CA ASN A 123 7.25 -67.57 -12.89
C ASN A 123 7.14 -66.71 -11.64
N ASN A 124 6.68 -65.45 -11.76
CA ASN A 124 6.42 -64.61 -10.59
C ASN A 124 5.31 -65.20 -9.71
N LEU A 125 4.24 -65.74 -10.32
CA LEU A 125 3.20 -66.45 -9.58
C LEU A 125 3.75 -67.69 -8.86
N LEU A 126 4.66 -68.44 -9.47
CA LEU A 126 5.29 -69.58 -8.82
C LEU A 126 6.14 -69.15 -7.62
N GLU A 127 6.90 -68.07 -7.72
CA GLU A 127 7.66 -67.52 -6.58
C GLU A 127 6.72 -67.03 -5.45
N ASP A 128 5.61 -66.37 -5.79
CA ASP A 128 4.60 -65.97 -4.81
C ASP A 128 3.96 -67.21 -4.14
N LEU A 129 3.66 -68.26 -4.90
CA LEU A 129 3.17 -69.53 -4.37
C LEU A 129 4.22 -70.22 -3.48
N LYS A 130 5.52 -70.17 -3.81
CA LYS A 130 6.57 -70.71 -2.93
C LYS A 130 6.57 -70.01 -1.58
N LEU A 131 6.44 -68.69 -1.55
CA LEU A 131 6.34 -67.90 -0.32
C LEU A 131 5.13 -68.36 0.51
N LEU A 132 3.96 -68.46 -0.12
CA LEU A 132 2.73 -68.93 0.53
C LEU A 132 2.87 -70.34 1.13
N TYR A 133 3.46 -71.27 0.37
CA TYR A 133 3.69 -72.65 0.80
C TYR A 133 4.70 -72.73 1.95
N ARG A 134 5.76 -71.91 1.96
CA ARG A 134 6.71 -71.82 3.08
C ARG A 134 6.00 -71.26 4.33
N THR A 135 5.22 -70.20 4.22
CA THR A 135 4.52 -69.62 5.38
C THR A 135 3.44 -70.58 5.93
N ALA A 136 2.62 -71.17 5.07
CA ALA A 136 1.54 -72.06 5.49
C ALA A 136 2.04 -73.42 6.00
N GLY A 137 3.05 -73.99 5.34
CA GLY A 137 3.57 -75.33 5.63
C GLY A 137 4.69 -75.37 6.66
N LEU A 138 5.76 -74.59 6.44
CA LEU A 138 6.94 -74.59 7.31
C LEU A 138 6.64 -73.86 8.63
N GLN A 139 6.22 -72.60 8.55
CA GLN A 139 5.92 -71.79 9.74
C GLN A 139 4.60 -72.20 10.42
N GLY A 140 3.69 -72.83 9.67
CA GLY A 140 2.39 -73.27 10.19
C GLY A 140 1.42 -72.12 10.45
N LYS A 141 1.65 -70.94 9.87
CA LYS A 141 0.78 -69.76 10.02
C LYS A 141 -0.35 -69.80 8.99
N GLY A 142 -1.56 -69.43 9.41
CA GLY A 142 -2.71 -69.31 8.51
C GLY A 142 -2.52 -68.16 7.51
N VAL A 143 -2.74 -68.43 6.23
CA VAL A 143 -2.60 -67.45 5.15
C VAL A 143 -3.86 -67.44 4.30
N ALA A 144 -4.44 -66.25 4.11
CA ALA A 144 -5.54 -66.01 3.21
C ALA A 144 -5.02 -65.40 1.90
N PHE A 145 -4.99 -66.20 0.83
CA PHE A 145 -4.58 -65.77 -0.48
C PHE A 145 -5.77 -65.17 -1.25
N LEU A 146 -5.76 -63.85 -1.41
CA LEU A 146 -6.74 -63.09 -2.16
C LEU A 146 -6.35 -63.06 -3.64
N PHE A 147 -7.21 -63.61 -4.50
CA PHE A 147 -7.02 -63.63 -5.94
C PHE A 147 -8.23 -63.08 -6.68
N THR A 148 -8.02 -62.13 -7.59
CA THR A 148 -9.10 -61.35 -8.22
C THR A 148 -9.12 -61.51 -9.73
N ASP A 149 -10.28 -61.30 -10.35
CA ASP A 149 -10.40 -61.40 -11.81
C ASP A 149 -9.46 -60.46 -12.59
N GLN A 150 -9.08 -59.33 -11.98
CA GLN A 150 -8.18 -58.34 -12.55
C GLN A 150 -6.72 -58.80 -12.53
N GLU A 151 -6.38 -59.75 -11.66
CA GLU A 151 -5.03 -60.32 -11.53
C GLU A 151 -4.73 -61.40 -12.58
N ILE A 152 -5.77 -61.91 -13.27
CA ILE A 152 -5.62 -62.95 -14.29
C ILE A 152 -5.19 -62.33 -15.63
N LYS A 153 -3.88 -62.28 -15.85
CA LYS A 153 -3.28 -61.89 -17.13
C LYS A 153 -3.24 -63.02 -18.16
N ASP A 154 -2.93 -64.22 -17.69
CA ASP A 154 -2.78 -65.43 -18.49
C ASP A 154 -3.70 -66.53 -17.94
N GLU A 155 -4.29 -67.35 -18.82
CA GLU A 155 -5.08 -68.51 -18.41
C GLU A 155 -4.24 -69.54 -17.67
N GLY A 156 -2.92 -69.58 -17.93
CA GLY A 156 -1.99 -70.47 -17.21
C GLY A 156 -2.01 -70.27 -15.69
N PHE A 157 -2.37 -69.09 -15.17
CA PHE A 157 -2.45 -68.85 -13.72
C PHE A 157 -3.55 -69.71 -13.08
N LEU A 158 -4.65 -69.92 -13.81
CA LEU A 158 -5.79 -70.69 -13.32
C LEU A 158 -5.50 -72.20 -13.30
N GLU A 159 -4.58 -72.68 -14.13
CA GLU A 159 -4.13 -74.08 -14.10
C GLU A 159 -3.43 -74.40 -12.78
N TYR A 160 -2.50 -73.53 -12.35
CA TYR A 160 -1.82 -73.68 -11.05
C TYR A 160 -2.80 -73.56 -9.89
N LEU A 161 -3.72 -72.59 -9.93
CA LEU A 161 -4.74 -72.44 -8.89
C LEU A 161 -5.69 -73.64 -8.84
N ASN A 162 -6.06 -74.21 -9.99
CA ASN A 162 -6.88 -75.42 -10.04
C ASN A 162 -6.19 -76.59 -9.33
N ASN A 163 -4.87 -76.73 -9.47
CA ASN A 163 -4.09 -77.75 -8.78
C ASN A 163 -4.00 -77.46 -7.26
N VAL A 164 -3.78 -76.21 -6.86
CA VAL A 164 -3.82 -75.81 -5.44
C VAL A 164 -5.18 -76.13 -4.80
N LEU A 165 -6.29 -75.85 -5.49
CA LEU A 165 -7.64 -76.07 -4.98
C LEU A 165 -8.06 -77.55 -4.98
N SER A 166 -7.62 -78.33 -5.97
CA SER A 166 -8.03 -79.73 -6.12
C SER A 166 -7.17 -80.68 -5.30
N SER A 167 -5.84 -80.58 -5.45
CA SER A 167 -4.87 -81.48 -4.82
C SER A 167 -4.01 -80.80 -3.77
N GLY A 168 -3.96 -79.47 -3.70
CA GLY A 168 -3.02 -78.75 -2.83
C GLY A 168 -1.55 -78.96 -3.19
N VAL A 169 -1.25 -79.60 -4.32
CA VAL A 169 0.11 -79.89 -4.79
C VAL A 169 0.30 -79.24 -6.16
N VAL A 170 1.34 -78.41 -6.25
CA VAL A 170 1.81 -77.84 -7.51
C VAL A 170 3.07 -78.58 -7.95
N ALA A 171 3.04 -79.20 -9.13
CA ALA A 171 4.16 -79.95 -9.66
C ALA A 171 5.38 -79.05 -9.90
N ASN A 172 6.57 -79.53 -9.54
CA ASN A 172 7.85 -78.81 -9.69
C ASN A 172 7.86 -77.40 -9.07
N LEU A 173 7.09 -77.15 -8.01
CA LEU A 173 7.08 -75.84 -7.33
C LEU A 173 8.42 -75.53 -6.69
N PHE A 174 9.04 -76.52 -6.03
CA PHE A 174 10.34 -76.40 -5.36
C PHE A 174 11.37 -77.29 -6.04
N ALA A 175 12.63 -76.86 -6.05
CA ALA A 175 13.74 -77.74 -6.40
C ALA A 175 13.91 -78.83 -5.33
N ARG A 176 14.56 -79.95 -5.66
CA ARG A 176 14.79 -81.04 -4.70
C ARG A 176 15.54 -80.55 -3.45
N ASP A 177 16.55 -79.72 -3.68
CA ASP A 177 17.39 -79.14 -2.63
C ASP A 177 16.57 -78.26 -1.66
N GLU A 178 15.63 -77.46 -2.18
CA GLU A 178 14.73 -76.61 -1.38
C GLU A 178 13.71 -77.47 -0.60
N MET A 179 13.23 -78.57 -1.17
CA MET A 179 12.33 -79.49 -0.47
C MET A 179 13.03 -80.20 0.67
N ASP A 180 14.26 -80.65 0.48
CA ASP A 180 15.04 -81.31 1.54
C ASP A 180 15.35 -80.34 2.70
N GLU A 181 15.60 -79.05 2.41
CA GLU A 181 15.71 -77.97 3.41
C GLU A 181 14.41 -77.86 4.24
N ILE A 182 13.27 -77.70 3.56
CA ILE A 182 11.95 -77.56 4.22
C ILE A 182 11.62 -78.78 5.08
N LEU A 183 11.86 -80.00 4.57
CA LEU A 183 11.58 -81.24 5.30
C LEU A 183 12.51 -81.40 6.51
N GLY A 184 13.78 -80.98 6.39
CA GLY A 184 14.74 -80.97 7.49
C GLY A 184 14.29 -80.10 8.66
N ASP A 185 13.82 -78.89 8.36
CA ASP A 185 13.33 -77.93 9.37
C ASP A 185 12.00 -78.36 10.01
N LEU A 186 11.21 -79.21 9.33
CA LEU A 186 9.94 -79.74 9.85
C LEU A 186 10.11 -80.91 10.82
N VAL A 187 11.28 -81.57 10.86
CA VAL A 187 11.55 -82.69 11.77
C VAL A 187 11.27 -82.37 13.25
N PRO A 188 11.79 -81.27 13.84
CA PRO A 188 11.51 -80.94 15.24
C PRO A 188 10.02 -80.65 15.48
N ILE A 189 9.34 -80.02 14.52
CA ILE A 189 7.92 -79.66 14.62
C ILE A 189 7.04 -80.92 14.57
N MET A 190 7.32 -81.83 13.64
CA MET A 190 6.58 -83.08 13.51
C MET A 190 6.74 -83.97 14.75
N LYS A 191 7.94 -84.03 15.35
CA LYS A 191 8.16 -84.76 16.62
C LYS A 191 7.34 -84.18 17.77
N LYS A 192 7.08 -82.86 17.77
CA LYS A 192 6.26 -82.18 18.78
C LYS A 192 4.77 -82.42 18.57
N GLU A 193 4.26 -82.28 17.34
CA GLU A 193 2.82 -82.41 17.03
C GLU A 193 2.37 -83.87 16.87
N MET A 194 3.20 -84.74 16.29
CA MET A 194 2.90 -86.16 16.05
C MET A 194 4.02 -87.08 16.56
N PRO A 195 4.19 -87.21 17.89
CA PRO A 195 5.29 -87.98 18.50
C PRO A 195 5.27 -89.49 18.20
N ARG A 196 4.16 -90.03 17.65
CA ARG A 196 3.99 -91.47 17.36
C ARG A 196 4.33 -91.88 15.92
N VAL A 197 4.64 -90.93 15.04
CA VAL A 197 4.93 -91.19 13.61
C VAL A 197 6.42 -90.97 13.36
N PRO A 198 7.15 -91.94 12.79
CA PRO A 198 8.57 -91.76 12.48
C PRO A 198 8.74 -90.72 11.37
N PRO A 199 9.72 -89.79 11.49
CA PRO A 199 9.99 -88.76 10.48
C PRO A 199 10.78 -89.36 9.30
N THR A 200 10.11 -90.20 8.49
CA THR A 200 10.60 -90.60 7.16
C THR A 200 10.30 -89.49 6.16
N ASN A 201 11.05 -89.39 5.06
CA ASN A 201 10.84 -88.35 4.05
C ASN A 201 9.41 -88.36 3.48
N GLU A 202 8.80 -89.53 3.30
CA GLU A 202 7.40 -89.66 2.87
C GLU A 202 6.42 -89.09 3.90
N ASN A 203 6.58 -89.46 5.18
CA ASN A 203 5.70 -88.98 6.25
C ASN A 203 5.87 -87.46 6.50
N LEU A 204 7.10 -86.94 6.38
CA LEU A 204 7.39 -85.51 6.48
C LEU A 204 6.75 -84.73 5.34
N TYR A 205 6.79 -85.27 4.12
CA TYR A 205 6.17 -84.64 2.96
C TYR A 205 4.63 -84.64 3.07
N ASP A 206 4.03 -85.74 3.50
CA ASP A 206 2.59 -85.81 3.76
C ASP A 206 2.16 -84.87 4.90
N PHE A 207 2.99 -84.77 5.96
CA PHE A 207 2.77 -83.81 7.05
C PHE A 207 2.84 -82.37 6.56
N TYR A 208 3.86 -82.03 5.77
CA TYR A 208 3.99 -80.71 5.15
C TYR A 208 2.78 -80.36 4.29
N LEU A 209 2.37 -81.26 3.39
CA LEU A 209 1.20 -81.05 2.53
C LEU A 209 -0.10 -80.93 3.34
N SER A 210 -0.23 -81.68 4.43
CA SER A 210 -1.38 -81.57 5.35
C SER A 210 -1.42 -80.18 5.99
N ARG A 211 -0.28 -79.66 6.48
CA ARG A 211 -0.18 -78.30 7.04
C ARG A 211 -0.49 -77.23 6.02
N VAL A 212 0.09 -77.32 4.81
CA VAL A 212 -0.20 -76.38 3.72
C VAL A 212 -1.71 -76.36 3.43
N ARG A 213 -2.35 -77.53 3.24
CA ARG A 213 -3.79 -77.60 2.95
C ARG A 213 -4.68 -77.09 4.09
N ASN A 214 -4.22 -77.19 5.34
CA ASN A 214 -5.01 -76.75 6.49
C ASN A 214 -4.89 -75.24 6.73
N ASN A 215 -3.76 -74.63 6.37
CA ASN A 215 -3.43 -73.24 6.68
C ASN A 215 -3.49 -72.30 5.47
N LEU A 216 -3.38 -72.81 4.24
CA LEU A 216 -3.50 -72.02 3.02
C LEU A 216 -4.98 -71.98 2.57
N HIS A 217 -5.59 -70.81 2.72
CA HIS A 217 -6.97 -70.57 2.32
C HIS A 217 -7.00 -69.67 1.08
N VAL A 218 -7.47 -70.21 -0.05
CA VAL A 218 -7.59 -69.43 -1.29
C VAL A 218 -8.96 -68.78 -1.34
N VAL A 219 -8.99 -67.45 -1.51
CA VAL A 219 -10.22 -66.66 -1.65
C VAL A 219 -10.26 -65.99 -3.02
N LEU A 220 -11.09 -66.55 -3.89
CA LEU A 220 -11.31 -66.08 -5.26
C LEU A 220 -12.40 -65.01 -5.28
N CYS A 221 -12.09 -63.81 -5.76
CA CYS A 221 -13.02 -62.69 -5.87
C CYS A 221 -13.39 -62.42 -7.33
N PHE A 222 -14.40 -63.13 -7.84
CA PHE A 222 -14.79 -63.08 -9.25
C PHE A 222 -16.09 -62.28 -9.49
N SER A 223 -16.21 -61.75 -10.69
CA SER A 223 -17.37 -61.01 -11.17
C SER A 223 -18.23 -61.92 -12.05
N PRO A 224 -19.55 -62.02 -11.79
CA PRO A 224 -20.45 -62.78 -12.65
C PRO A 224 -20.73 -62.04 -13.98
N VAL A 225 -20.24 -60.81 -14.14
CA VAL A 225 -20.43 -59.99 -15.32
C VAL A 225 -19.47 -60.40 -16.43
N GLY A 226 -20.01 -60.84 -17.56
CA GLY A 226 -19.26 -61.25 -18.75
C GLY A 226 -19.15 -62.77 -18.90
N GLU A 227 -18.81 -63.23 -20.11
CA GLU A 227 -18.79 -64.67 -20.45
C GLU A 227 -17.56 -65.40 -19.91
N LYS A 228 -16.46 -64.66 -19.65
CA LYS A 228 -15.17 -65.22 -19.20
C LYS A 228 -15.27 -66.02 -17.90
N PHE A 229 -16.08 -65.58 -16.94
CA PHE A 229 -16.26 -66.32 -15.68
C PHE A 229 -16.88 -67.70 -15.92
N ARG A 230 -17.89 -67.78 -16.80
CA ARG A 230 -18.52 -69.04 -17.19
C ARG A 230 -17.55 -69.96 -17.92
N GLU A 231 -16.80 -69.43 -18.88
CA GLU A 231 -15.80 -70.19 -19.64
C GLU A 231 -14.70 -70.76 -18.73
N ARG A 232 -14.15 -69.93 -17.83
CA ARG A 232 -13.13 -70.34 -16.85
C ARG A 232 -13.65 -71.40 -15.90
N SER A 233 -14.88 -71.26 -15.40
CA SER A 233 -15.51 -72.23 -14.51
C SER A 233 -15.73 -73.59 -15.18
N LEU A 234 -15.95 -73.62 -16.51
CA LEU A 234 -16.06 -74.85 -17.29
C LEU A 234 -14.69 -75.48 -17.59
N LYS A 235 -13.68 -74.66 -17.89
CA LYS A 235 -12.30 -75.13 -18.15
C LYS A 235 -11.62 -75.67 -16.90
N PHE A 236 -11.83 -75.02 -15.76
CA PHE A 236 -11.13 -75.31 -14.49
C PHE A 236 -12.16 -75.67 -13.41
N SER A 237 -12.53 -76.96 -13.34
CA SER A 237 -13.58 -77.44 -12.43
C SER A 237 -13.23 -77.31 -10.94
N GLY A 238 -11.93 -77.31 -10.60
CA GLY A 238 -11.42 -77.12 -9.24
C GLY A 238 -11.76 -75.75 -8.63
N LEU A 239 -12.03 -74.74 -9.47
CA LEU A 239 -12.50 -73.43 -9.00
C LEU A 239 -13.88 -73.51 -8.32
N ILE A 240 -14.73 -74.44 -8.76
CA ILE A 240 -16.08 -74.64 -8.22
C ILE A 240 -16.11 -75.75 -7.18
N SER A 241 -15.45 -76.89 -7.45
CA SER A 241 -15.47 -78.04 -6.54
C SER A 241 -14.58 -77.86 -5.31
N GLY A 242 -13.48 -77.11 -5.43
CA GLY A 242 -12.52 -76.87 -4.34
C GLY A 242 -12.88 -75.69 -3.43
N CYS A 243 -13.93 -74.93 -3.75
CA CYS A 243 -14.32 -73.70 -3.06
C CYS A 243 -15.78 -73.72 -2.59
N THR A 244 -16.03 -73.12 -1.43
CA THR A 244 -17.40 -72.76 -1.01
C THR A 244 -17.81 -71.46 -1.69
N MET A 245 -18.93 -71.48 -2.42
CA MET A 245 -19.42 -70.31 -3.15
C MET A 245 -20.26 -69.40 -2.25
N ASP A 246 -19.97 -68.10 -2.26
CA ASP A 246 -20.82 -67.07 -1.66
C ASP A 246 -21.16 -65.99 -2.68
N TRP A 247 -22.47 -65.76 -2.86
CA TRP A 247 -23.01 -64.84 -3.86
C TRP A 247 -23.32 -63.49 -3.23
N PHE A 248 -22.57 -62.48 -3.64
CA PHE A 248 -22.82 -61.09 -3.31
C PHE A 248 -23.90 -60.55 -4.23
N GLN A 249 -25.12 -60.49 -3.69
CA GLN A 249 -26.26 -59.91 -4.37
C GLN A 249 -26.13 -58.39 -4.47
N ARG A 250 -27.02 -57.79 -5.26
CA ARG A 250 -27.17 -56.34 -5.30
C ARG A 250 -27.56 -55.85 -3.91
N TRP A 251 -27.03 -54.68 -3.52
CA TRP A 251 -27.41 -54.04 -2.27
C TRP A 251 -28.91 -53.72 -2.25
N PRO A 252 -29.65 -54.12 -1.21
CA PRO A 252 -31.05 -53.72 -1.03
C PRO A 252 -31.14 -52.22 -0.73
N LYS A 253 -32.35 -51.67 -0.87
CA LYS A 253 -32.63 -50.25 -0.59
C LYS A 253 -32.16 -49.82 0.80
N ASP A 254 -32.37 -50.66 1.81
CA ASP A 254 -31.97 -50.37 3.20
C ASP A 254 -30.44 -50.25 3.35
N ALA A 255 -29.67 -51.08 2.61
CA ALA A 255 -28.22 -50.98 2.59
C ALA A 255 -27.74 -49.70 1.89
N LEU A 256 -28.40 -49.30 0.79
CA LEU A 256 -28.10 -48.04 0.09
C LEU A 256 -28.34 -46.83 1.00
N ILE A 257 -29.46 -46.82 1.73
CA ILE A 257 -29.80 -45.77 2.71
C ILE A 257 -28.78 -45.75 3.85
N ALA A 258 -28.42 -46.91 4.42
CA ALA A 258 -27.43 -46.99 5.49
C ALA A 258 -26.05 -46.46 5.05
N VAL A 259 -25.61 -46.81 3.84
CA VAL A 259 -24.35 -46.33 3.25
C VAL A 259 -24.39 -44.83 3.02
N ALA A 260 -25.46 -44.31 2.40
CA ALA A 260 -25.62 -42.87 2.21
C ALA A 260 -25.67 -42.12 3.55
N ASN A 261 -26.37 -42.66 4.56
CA ASN A 261 -26.43 -42.06 5.88
C ASN A 261 -25.04 -41.97 6.51
N HIS A 262 -24.25 -43.05 6.49
CA HIS A 262 -22.89 -43.05 7.04
C HIS A 262 -21.99 -41.99 6.39
N PHE A 263 -22.06 -41.83 5.08
CA PHE A 263 -21.24 -40.85 4.38
C PHE A 263 -21.76 -39.41 4.52
N ILE A 264 -23.06 -39.20 4.59
CA ILE A 264 -23.69 -37.87 4.63
C ILE A 264 -23.85 -37.34 6.07
N SER A 265 -23.96 -38.20 7.08
CA SER A 265 -24.15 -37.79 8.49
C SER A 265 -23.05 -36.84 8.94
N ASN A 266 -21.79 -37.19 8.67
CA ASN A 266 -20.61 -36.43 9.05
C ASN A 266 -20.31 -35.25 8.10
N PHE A 267 -21.07 -35.11 7.01
CA PHE A 267 -20.89 -34.02 6.06
C PHE A 267 -21.76 -32.82 6.46
N ASP A 268 -21.15 -31.63 6.49
CA ASP A 268 -21.80 -30.38 6.89
C ASP A 268 -22.68 -29.85 5.75
N ILE A 269 -23.99 -29.99 5.94
CA ILE A 269 -25.02 -29.59 4.99
C ILE A 269 -25.92 -28.55 5.67
N VAL A 270 -26.16 -27.43 4.99
CA VAL A 270 -27.02 -26.34 5.47
C VAL A 270 -28.50 -26.73 5.31
N CYS A 271 -28.99 -27.68 6.11
CA CYS A 271 -30.38 -28.12 6.12
C CYS A 271 -30.85 -28.52 7.52
N THR A 272 -32.17 -28.71 7.66
CA THR A 272 -32.73 -29.36 8.86
C THR A 272 -32.43 -30.87 8.82
N ASP A 273 -32.30 -31.48 9.99
CA ASP A 273 -32.02 -32.91 10.11
C ASP A 273 -33.08 -33.79 9.41
N GLU A 274 -34.33 -33.32 9.33
CA GLU A 274 -35.39 -34.02 8.63
C GLU A 274 -35.15 -34.03 7.10
N VAL A 275 -34.83 -32.88 6.51
CA VAL A 275 -34.49 -32.80 5.08
C VAL A 275 -33.24 -33.62 4.77
N LYS A 276 -32.26 -33.66 5.68
CA LYS A 276 -31.08 -34.51 5.56
C LYS A 276 -31.44 -36.00 5.48
N LYS A 277 -32.35 -36.47 6.32
CA LYS A 277 -32.85 -37.86 6.29
C LYS A 277 -33.62 -38.15 5.01
N GLN A 278 -34.50 -37.24 4.56
CA GLN A 278 -35.25 -37.41 3.32
C GLN A 278 -34.31 -37.49 2.10
N MET A 279 -33.27 -36.65 2.07
CA MET A 279 -32.26 -36.69 1.00
C MET A 279 -31.55 -38.04 0.93
N VAL A 280 -31.16 -38.61 2.08
CA VAL A 280 -30.53 -39.94 2.16
C VAL A 280 -31.49 -41.03 1.64
N ASN A 281 -32.77 -40.97 2.02
CA ASN A 281 -33.79 -41.90 1.51
C ASN A 281 -33.96 -41.81 -0.01
N VAL A 282 -33.96 -40.59 -0.55
CA VAL A 282 -34.05 -40.31 -1.99
C VAL A 282 -32.82 -40.87 -2.72
N MET A 283 -31.60 -40.64 -2.21
CA MET A 283 -30.37 -41.20 -2.80
C MET A 283 -30.42 -42.73 -2.90
N GLY A 284 -30.96 -43.42 -1.89
CA GLY A 284 -31.15 -44.87 -1.93
C GLY A 284 -32.22 -45.31 -2.93
N ALA A 285 -33.38 -44.66 -2.93
CA ALA A 285 -34.49 -44.95 -3.85
C ALA A 285 -34.12 -44.74 -5.32
N LEU A 286 -33.30 -43.73 -5.62
CA LEU A 286 -32.86 -43.42 -6.98
C LEU A 286 -31.93 -44.49 -7.53
N GLN A 287 -30.96 -44.94 -6.73
CA GLN A 287 -30.04 -45.99 -7.13
C GLN A 287 -30.77 -47.33 -7.36
N ASP A 288 -31.87 -47.54 -6.64
CA ASP A 288 -32.80 -48.63 -6.87
C ASP A 288 -33.62 -48.43 -8.17
N GLY A 289 -34.12 -47.23 -8.45
CA GLY A 289 -34.78 -46.91 -9.73
C GLY A 289 -33.86 -47.06 -10.95
N VAL A 290 -32.56 -46.75 -10.82
CA VAL A 290 -31.55 -47.03 -11.86
C VAL A 290 -31.37 -48.54 -12.04
N ALA A 291 -31.57 -49.36 -11.00
CA ALA A 291 -31.62 -50.83 -11.13
C ALA A 291 -32.65 -51.27 -12.16
N GLU A 292 -33.87 -50.84 -11.92
CA GLU A 292 -35.06 -51.25 -12.64
C GLU A 292 -34.95 -50.77 -14.08
N SER A 293 -34.48 -49.54 -14.26
CA SER A 293 -34.20 -48.96 -15.57
C SER A 293 -33.15 -49.74 -16.36
N CYS A 294 -32.08 -50.26 -15.71
CA CYS A 294 -31.11 -51.12 -16.39
C CYS A 294 -31.72 -52.44 -16.86
N VAL A 295 -32.66 -53.01 -16.09
CA VAL A 295 -33.38 -54.23 -16.45
C VAL A 295 -34.32 -53.97 -17.63
N GLU A 296 -35.11 -52.90 -17.58
CA GLU A 296 -35.99 -52.49 -18.68
C GLU A 296 -35.19 -52.21 -19.96
N TYR A 297 -34.05 -51.51 -19.82
CA TYR A 297 -33.14 -51.24 -20.92
C TYR A 297 -32.63 -52.53 -21.57
N PHE A 298 -32.26 -53.54 -20.78
CA PHE A 298 -31.88 -54.84 -21.29
C PHE A 298 -33.04 -55.54 -22.03
N HIS A 299 -34.26 -55.48 -21.49
CA HIS A 299 -35.43 -56.06 -22.16
C HIS A 299 -35.71 -55.39 -23.51
N ARG A 300 -35.53 -54.07 -23.61
CA ARG A 300 -35.83 -53.29 -24.81
C ARG A 300 -34.73 -53.35 -25.88
N TYR A 301 -33.47 -53.24 -25.48
CA TYR A 301 -32.33 -53.09 -26.41
C TYR A 301 -31.37 -54.28 -26.43
N ARG A 302 -31.59 -55.28 -25.57
CA ARG A 302 -30.72 -56.48 -25.43
C ARG A 302 -29.24 -56.15 -25.18
N ARG A 303 -28.99 -54.98 -24.59
CA ARG A 303 -27.67 -54.49 -24.18
C ARG A 303 -27.65 -54.45 -22.66
N SER A 304 -26.71 -55.14 -22.04
CA SER A 304 -26.60 -55.19 -20.58
C SER A 304 -25.92 -53.92 -20.04
N ALA A 305 -26.56 -53.29 -19.06
CA ALA A 305 -25.97 -52.25 -18.23
C ALA A 305 -25.99 -52.74 -16.77
N HIS A 306 -24.92 -52.48 -16.04
CA HIS A 306 -24.77 -52.95 -14.66
C HIS A 306 -24.58 -51.78 -13.71
N VAL A 307 -25.37 -51.77 -12.65
CA VAL A 307 -25.22 -50.84 -11.54
C VAL A 307 -24.29 -51.48 -10.51
N THR A 308 -23.25 -50.75 -10.10
CA THR A 308 -22.27 -51.26 -9.13
C THR A 308 -22.29 -50.44 -7.85
N PRO A 309 -22.05 -51.05 -6.68
CA PRO A 309 -21.85 -50.28 -5.45
C PRO A 309 -20.70 -49.28 -5.55
N LYS A 310 -19.65 -49.59 -6.33
CA LYS A 310 -18.55 -48.66 -6.60
C LYS A 310 -19.02 -47.38 -7.28
N SER A 311 -19.93 -47.47 -8.26
CA SER A 311 -20.49 -46.28 -8.91
C SER A 311 -21.38 -45.48 -7.96
N TYR A 312 -22.09 -46.13 -7.02
CA TYR A 312 -22.85 -45.43 -5.99
C TYR A 312 -21.96 -44.66 -5.01
N LEU A 313 -20.88 -45.27 -4.53
CA LEU A 313 -19.90 -44.58 -3.67
C LEU A 313 -19.23 -43.43 -4.40
N SER A 314 -18.90 -43.61 -5.69
CA SER A 314 -18.40 -42.51 -6.53
C SER A 314 -19.42 -41.38 -6.66
N PHE A 315 -20.71 -41.70 -6.81
CA PHE A 315 -21.78 -40.70 -6.86
C PHE A 315 -21.87 -39.89 -5.55
N ILE A 316 -21.83 -40.55 -4.39
CA ILE A 316 -21.83 -39.87 -3.09
C ILE A 316 -20.61 -38.97 -2.93
N ASN A 317 -19.43 -39.44 -3.33
CA ASN A 317 -18.21 -38.63 -3.26
C ASN A 317 -18.28 -37.42 -4.21
N SER A 318 -18.74 -37.61 -5.45
CA SER A 318 -18.98 -36.50 -6.37
C SER A 318 -19.99 -35.50 -5.81
N TYR A 319 -21.06 -35.99 -5.16
CA TYR A 319 -22.04 -35.13 -4.48
C TYR A 319 -21.38 -34.25 -3.42
N LYS A 320 -20.54 -34.82 -2.56
CA LYS A 320 -19.79 -34.05 -1.55
C LYS A 320 -18.88 -33.01 -2.17
N THR A 321 -18.13 -33.38 -3.21
CA THR A 321 -17.20 -32.48 -3.89
C THR A 321 -17.93 -31.27 -4.48
N VAL A 322 -18.93 -31.52 -5.33
CA VAL A 322 -19.66 -30.44 -6.00
C VAL A 322 -20.47 -29.61 -5.01
N TYR A 323 -21.04 -30.23 -3.97
CA TYR A 323 -21.69 -29.47 -2.89
C TYR A 323 -20.74 -28.50 -2.21
N THR A 324 -19.53 -28.97 -1.88
CA THR A 324 -18.50 -28.13 -1.24
C THR A 324 -18.09 -26.98 -2.16
N GLU A 325 -17.83 -27.27 -3.44
CA GLU A 325 -17.49 -26.26 -4.45
C GLU A 325 -18.58 -25.19 -4.57
N LYS A 326 -19.84 -25.60 -4.73
CA LYS A 326 -20.96 -24.66 -4.86
C LYS A 326 -21.28 -23.90 -3.59
N LYS A 327 -21.17 -24.53 -2.42
CA LYS A 327 -21.30 -23.86 -1.12
C LYS A 327 -20.25 -22.75 -0.97
N ASN A 328 -19.00 -23.02 -1.39
CA ASN A 328 -17.91 -22.05 -1.34
C ASN A 328 -18.11 -20.92 -2.36
N GLU A 329 -18.42 -21.23 -3.63
CA GLU A 329 -18.69 -20.22 -4.67
C GLU A 329 -19.79 -19.25 -4.24
N LEU A 330 -20.90 -19.77 -3.70
CA LEU A 330 -21.99 -18.93 -3.22
C LEU A 330 -21.63 -18.20 -1.93
N GLY A 331 -20.87 -18.84 -1.03
CA GLY A 331 -20.43 -18.22 0.21
C GLY A 331 -19.56 -16.99 -0.08
N GLU A 332 -18.64 -17.10 -1.03
CA GLU A 332 -17.84 -15.97 -1.51
C GLU A 332 -18.68 -14.87 -2.14
N MET A 333 -19.68 -15.24 -2.94
CA MET A 333 -20.58 -14.27 -3.58
C MET A 333 -21.43 -13.52 -2.54
N VAL A 334 -22.03 -14.24 -1.60
CA VAL A 334 -22.83 -13.68 -0.50
C VAL A 334 -21.96 -12.81 0.39
N ASN A 335 -20.74 -13.24 0.75
CA ASN A 335 -19.81 -12.43 1.54
C ASN A 335 -19.43 -11.14 0.82
N ARG A 336 -19.20 -11.20 -0.49
CA ARG A 336 -18.88 -10.02 -1.31
C ARG A 336 -20.05 -9.04 -1.36
N MET A 337 -21.27 -9.54 -1.56
CA MET A 337 -22.49 -8.72 -1.57
C MET A 337 -22.77 -8.12 -0.18
N ASN A 338 -22.64 -8.89 0.90
CA ASN A 338 -22.79 -8.41 2.28
C ASN A 338 -21.77 -7.32 2.61
N SER A 339 -20.50 -7.50 2.23
CA SER A 339 -19.49 -6.45 2.43
C SER A 339 -19.80 -5.18 1.64
N GLY A 340 -20.32 -5.33 0.40
CA GLY A 340 -20.81 -4.20 -0.39
C GLY A 340 -21.98 -3.48 0.27
N LEU A 341 -22.97 -4.22 0.78
CA LEU A 341 -24.11 -3.67 1.51
C LEU A 341 -23.67 -2.96 2.80
N GLU A 342 -22.75 -3.54 3.57
CA GLU A 342 -22.17 -2.90 4.76
C GLU A 342 -21.52 -1.56 4.39
N LYS A 343 -20.73 -1.51 3.31
CA LYS A 343 -20.11 -0.26 2.83
C LYS A 343 -21.14 0.77 2.38
N LEU A 344 -22.23 0.35 1.74
CA LEU A 344 -23.34 1.24 1.39
C LEU A 344 -24.04 1.79 2.64
N THR A 345 -24.24 0.96 3.67
CA THR A 345 -24.82 1.42 4.94
C THR A 345 -23.90 2.39 5.67
N GLU A 346 -22.59 2.13 5.70
CA GLU A 346 -21.57 3.02 6.28
C GLU A 346 -21.54 4.37 5.55
N ALA A 347 -21.52 4.36 4.22
CA ALA A 347 -21.55 5.57 3.41
C ALA A 347 -22.85 6.36 3.61
N SER A 348 -24.00 5.68 3.72
CA SER A 348 -25.28 6.31 4.03
C SER A 348 -25.25 7.02 5.39
N MET A 349 -24.67 6.39 6.42
CA MET A 349 -24.48 7.01 7.73
C MET A 349 -23.54 8.23 7.68
N ALA A 350 -22.45 8.16 6.90
CA ALA A 350 -21.52 9.26 6.73
C ALA A 350 -22.17 10.48 6.04
N VAL A 351 -23.04 10.26 5.05
CA VAL A 351 -23.80 11.36 4.41
C VAL A 351 -24.75 12.04 5.40
N VAL A 352 -25.41 11.26 6.27
CA VAL A 352 -26.25 11.81 7.34
C VAL A 352 -25.43 12.68 8.30
N ASP A 353 -24.21 12.28 8.66
CA ASP A 353 -23.34 13.07 9.51
C ASP A 353 -22.82 14.35 8.83
N LEU A 354 -22.40 14.25 7.57
CA LEU A 354 -22.01 15.42 6.75
C LEU A 354 -23.15 16.44 6.64
N ASN A 355 -24.39 15.98 6.48
CA ASN A 355 -25.56 16.87 6.43
C ASN A 355 -25.74 17.63 7.76
N LYS A 356 -25.55 16.98 8.91
CA LYS A 356 -25.56 17.67 10.22
C LYS A 356 -24.46 18.72 10.31
N GLN A 357 -23.25 18.40 9.88
CA GLN A 357 -22.12 19.34 9.88
C GLN A 357 -22.37 20.54 8.95
N LEU A 358 -22.98 20.32 7.78
CA LEU A 358 -23.28 21.36 6.82
C LEU A 358 -24.30 22.38 7.37
N VAL A 359 -25.32 21.92 8.09
CA VAL A 359 -26.29 22.80 8.78
C VAL A 359 -25.60 23.69 9.82
N VAL A 360 -24.64 23.14 10.57
CA VAL A 360 -23.85 23.93 11.54
C VAL A 360 -22.99 24.97 10.82
N LYS A 361 -22.23 24.56 9.79
CA LYS A 361 -21.38 25.46 9.00
C LYS A 361 -22.16 26.56 8.29
N GLN A 362 -23.38 26.26 7.80
CA GLN A 362 -24.25 27.26 7.18
C GLN A 362 -24.60 28.38 8.17
N LYS A 363 -24.88 28.02 9.42
CA LYS A 363 -25.18 28.99 10.49
C LYS A 363 -23.95 29.80 10.89
N GLU A 364 -22.77 29.20 10.93
CA GLU A 364 -21.52 29.92 11.20
C GLU A 364 -21.19 30.91 10.08
N LEU A 365 -21.39 30.50 8.83
CA LEU A 365 -21.19 31.36 7.66
C LEU A 365 -22.15 32.56 7.64
N SER A 366 -23.42 32.38 8.03
CA SER A 366 -24.36 33.50 8.11
C SER A 366 -23.93 34.53 9.15
N VAL A 367 -23.51 34.07 10.34
CA VAL A 367 -23.01 34.94 11.41
C VAL A 367 -21.71 35.65 11.00
N ALA A 368 -20.78 34.95 10.35
CA ALA A 368 -19.54 35.56 9.87
C ALA A 368 -19.78 36.58 8.74
N THR A 369 -20.73 36.32 7.86
CA THR A 369 -21.13 37.23 6.78
C THR A 369 -21.70 38.53 7.34
N GLU A 370 -22.62 38.43 8.32
CA GLU A 370 -23.17 39.60 9.01
C GLU A 370 -22.08 40.42 9.72
N ARG A 371 -21.12 39.76 10.40
CA ARG A 371 -19.99 40.44 11.04
C ARG A 371 -19.09 41.15 10.02
N ALA A 372 -18.73 40.50 8.93
CA ALA A 372 -17.88 41.09 7.89
C ALA A 372 -18.55 42.31 7.23
N GLU A 373 -19.87 42.26 7.00
CA GLU A 373 -20.63 43.41 6.48
C GLU A 373 -20.68 44.57 7.48
N ALA A 374 -20.81 44.29 8.77
CA ALA A 374 -20.75 45.31 9.81
C ALA A 374 -19.37 46.00 9.86
N VAL A 375 -18.29 45.22 9.85
CA VAL A 375 -16.91 45.72 9.83
C VAL A 375 -16.64 46.52 8.56
N LEU A 376 -17.10 46.06 7.39
CA LEU A 376 -16.95 46.79 6.12
C LEU A 376 -17.62 48.18 6.18
N LYS A 377 -18.82 48.29 6.75
CA LYS A 377 -19.50 49.60 6.91
C LYS A 377 -18.71 50.54 7.81
N GLU A 378 -18.15 50.04 8.91
CA GLU A 378 -17.35 50.88 9.83
C GLU A 378 -16.01 51.29 9.22
N VAL A 379 -15.31 50.36 8.57
CA VAL A 379 -14.03 50.59 7.89
C VAL A 379 -14.18 51.55 6.73
N THR A 380 -15.23 51.46 5.93
CA THR A 380 -15.45 52.39 4.80
C THR A 380 -15.68 53.83 5.25
N VAL A 381 -16.43 54.04 6.34
CA VAL A 381 -16.62 55.38 6.93
C VAL A 381 -15.31 55.93 7.47
N LYS A 382 -14.55 55.14 8.24
CA LYS A 382 -13.25 55.55 8.80
C LYS A 382 -12.20 55.79 7.71
N ALA A 383 -12.13 54.93 6.69
CA ALA A 383 -11.21 55.07 5.56
C ALA A 383 -11.50 56.33 4.74
N GLN A 384 -12.76 56.62 4.42
CA GLN A 384 -13.14 57.85 3.70
C GLN A 384 -12.81 59.12 4.50
N ALA A 385 -12.97 59.09 5.82
CA ALA A 385 -12.59 60.21 6.69
C ALA A 385 -11.07 60.41 6.73
N THR A 386 -10.31 59.32 6.89
CA THR A 386 -8.84 59.36 6.95
C THR A 386 -8.23 59.75 5.61
N GLU A 387 -8.77 59.29 4.49
CA GLU A 387 -8.29 59.62 3.14
C GLU A 387 -8.51 61.10 2.78
N LYS A 388 -9.66 61.68 3.13
CA LYS A 388 -9.89 63.13 3.00
C LYS A 388 -8.89 63.96 3.83
N SER A 389 -8.58 63.52 5.05
CA SER A 389 -7.59 64.19 5.90
C SER A 389 -6.16 64.04 5.37
N LYS A 390 -5.83 62.87 4.81
CA LYS A 390 -4.55 62.59 4.16
C LYS A 390 -4.34 63.50 2.95
N ASP A 391 -5.34 63.66 2.08
CA ASP A 391 -5.26 64.53 0.90
C ASP A 391 -5.06 66.00 1.27
N GLN A 392 -5.66 66.46 2.37
CA GLN A 392 -5.46 67.82 2.88
C GLN A 392 -4.02 68.02 3.39
N VAL A 393 -3.50 67.09 4.19
CA VAL A 393 -2.13 67.15 4.73
C VAL A 393 -1.09 66.98 3.62
N GLN A 394 -1.35 66.16 2.61
CA GLN A 394 -0.48 65.99 1.44
C GLN A 394 -0.32 67.29 0.64
N LYS A 395 -1.41 68.02 0.39
CA LYS A 395 -1.34 69.32 -0.28
C LYS A 395 -0.49 70.34 0.50
N VAL A 396 -0.60 70.34 1.83
CA VAL A 396 0.22 71.20 2.69
C VAL A 396 1.70 70.81 2.60
N LYS A 397 2.00 69.50 2.58
CA LYS A 397 3.37 69.00 2.36
C LYS A 397 3.93 69.43 1.00
N ASP A 398 3.16 69.26 -0.08
CA ASP A 398 3.60 69.58 -1.44
C ASP A 398 3.89 71.09 -1.59
N LEU A 399 3.07 71.94 -0.97
CA LEU A 399 3.31 73.40 -0.92
C LEU A 399 4.55 73.75 -0.09
N ALA A 400 4.75 73.12 1.06
CA ALA A 400 5.94 73.33 1.90
C ALA A 400 7.22 72.89 1.17
N GLN A 401 7.18 71.77 0.44
CA GLN A 401 8.30 71.27 -0.36
C GLN A 401 8.66 72.24 -1.50
N GLN A 402 7.67 72.78 -2.23
CA GLN A 402 7.92 73.77 -3.28
C GLN A 402 8.58 75.04 -2.75
N ILE A 403 8.24 75.46 -1.53
CA ILE A 403 8.87 76.62 -0.87
C ILE A 403 10.33 76.31 -0.51
N VAL A 404 10.62 75.10 0.01
CA VAL A 404 11.99 74.66 0.31
C VAL A 404 12.84 74.60 -0.96
N ASP A 405 12.33 73.98 -2.03
CA ASP A 405 13.06 73.82 -3.30
C ASP A 405 13.37 75.18 -3.94
N GLY A 406 12.43 76.14 -3.88
CA GLY A 406 12.65 77.50 -4.37
C GLY A 406 13.74 78.25 -3.60
N ILE A 407 13.74 78.16 -2.26
CA ILE A 407 14.75 78.83 -1.42
C ILE A 407 16.15 78.24 -1.63
N GLU A 408 16.26 76.93 -1.87
CA GLU A 408 17.55 76.29 -2.19
C GLU A 408 18.15 76.78 -3.52
N THR A 409 17.33 77.00 -4.54
CA THR A 409 17.81 77.56 -5.82
C THR A 409 18.36 78.98 -5.69
N ASP A 410 17.69 79.84 -4.92
CA ASP A 410 18.11 81.22 -4.67
C ASP A 410 19.38 81.28 -3.81
N LYS A 411 19.52 80.38 -2.81
CA LYS A 411 20.74 80.27 -1.99
C LYS A 411 21.95 79.90 -2.83
N LYS A 412 21.80 78.96 -3.76
CA LYS A 412 22.89 78.50 -4.64
C LYS A 412 23.40 79.64 -5.53
N PHE A 413 22.50 80.43 -6.11
CA PHE A 413 22.86 81.58 -6.94
C PHE A 413 23.62 82.68 -6.17
N ALA A 414 23.26 82.93 -4.90
CA ALA A 414 23.96 83.89 -4.05
C ALA A 414 25.39 83.45 -3.67
N MET A 415 25.61 82.14 -3.48
CA MET A 415 26.93 81.59 -3.16
C MET A 415 27.91 81.67 -4.34
N ASP A 416 27.47 81.31 -5.56
CA ASP A 416 28.33 81.31 -6.76
C ASP A 416 28.91 82.72 -7.06
N LYS A 417 28.11 83.78 -6.85
CA LYS A 417 28.56 85.17 -7.05
C LYS A 417 29.53 85.66 -5.99
N LEU A 418 29.43 85.13 -4.77
CA LEU A 418 30.29 85.51 -3.65
C LEU A 418 31.69 84.91 -3.80
N GLU A 419 31.80 83.74 -4.45
CA GLU A 419 33.07 83.09 -4.76
C GLU A 419 33.86 83.80 -5.87
N ALA A 420 33.16 84.42 -6.84
CA ALA A 420 33.77 85.20 -7.92
C ALA A 420 34.49 86.48 -7.46
N ALA A 421 34.14 87.03 -6.28
CA ALA A 421 34.73 88.25 -5.72
C ALA A 421 35.98 88.04 -4.84
N ARG A 422 36.30 86.78 -4.52
CA ARG A 422 37.48 86.39 -3.72
C ARG A 422 38.85 86.74 -4.32
N PRO A 423 39.11 86.65 -5.64
CA PRO A 423 40.47 86.86 -6.20
C PRO A 423 40.95 88.32 -6.07
N ALA A 424 40.06 89.31 -6.16
CA ALA A 424 40.42 90.71 -6.01
C ALA A 424 40.96 91.06 -4.60
N LEU A 425 40.55 90.31 -3.58
CA LEU A 425 41.02 90.46 -2.20
C LEU A 425 42.43 89.87 -2.01
N GLU A 426 42.78 88.84 -2.78
CA GLU A 426 44.12 88.22 -2.76
C GLU A 426 45.14 89.07 -3.53
N ASP A 427 44.76 89.65 -4.67
CA ASP A 427 45.62 90.56 -5.46
C ASP A 427 46.03 91.81 -4.67
N ALA A 428 45.10 92.39 -3.92
CA ALA A 428 45.34 93.50 -3.00
C ALA A 428 46.39 93.19 -1.91
N LYS A 429 46.37 91.97 -1.36
CA LYS A 429 47.37 91.51 -0.38
C LYS A 429 48.72 91.19 -1.02
N ALA A 430 48.71 90.66 -2.24
CA ALA A 430 49.94 90.36 -2.98
C ALA A 430 50.76 91.61 -3.28
N ALA A 431 50.11 92.72 -3.64
CA ALA A 431 50.78 94.00 -3.91
C ALA A 431 51.57 94.55 -2.70
N LEU A 432 51.05 94.41 -1.47
CA LEU A 432 51.68 94.89 -0.23
C LEU A 432 53.01 94.18 0.09
N ASN A 433 53.12 92.90 -0.25
CA ASN A 433 54.32 92.09 0.04
C ASN A 433 55.51 92.44 -0.87
N THR A 434 55.32 93.27 -1.91
CA THR A 434 56.39 93.63 -2.87
C THR A 434 57.27 94.80 -2.42
N ILE A 435 56.88 95.54 -1.37
CA ILE A 435 57.57 96.76 -0.91
C ILE A 435 58.55 96.41 0.22
N ARG A 436 59.85 96.75 0.07
CA ARG A 436 60.87 96.53 1.12
C ARG A 436 61.24 97.83 1.84
N PRO A 437 61.54 97.80 3.16
CA PRO A 437 61.94 98.99 3.91
C PRO A 437 63.18 99.74 3.35
N ALA A 438 64.09 99.00 2.71
CA ALA A 438 65.29 99.57 2.09
C ALA A 438 64.94 100.50 0.91
N ASP A 439 63.92 100.14 0.14
CA ASP A 439 63.50 100.88 -1.06
C ASP A 439 62.96 102.27 -0.69
N ILE A 440 62.17 102.35 0.39
CA ILE A 440 61.63 103.61 0.93
C ILE A 440 62.76 104.51 1.46
N ALA A 441 63.79 103.94 2.07
CA ALA A 441 64.93 104.70 2.59
C ALA A 441 65.77 105.36 1.47
N THR A 442 65.84 104.75 0.29
CA THR A 442 66.53 105.34 -0.87
C THR A 442 65.79 106.55 -1.44
N VAL A 443 64.47 106.48 -1.53
CA VAL A 443 63.61 107.56 -2.04
C VAL A 443 63.66 108.79 -1.12
N ARG A 444 63.76 108.59 0.20
CA ARG A 444 63.88 109.69 1.19
C ARG A 444 65.15 110.54 1.04
N LYS A 445 66.23 109.98 0.49
CA LYS A 445 67.52 110.69 0.34
C LYS A 445 67.59 111.57 -0.92
N LEU A 446 66.61 111.49 -1.82
CA LEU A 446 66.59 112.28 -3.05
C LEU A 446 66.17 113.74 -2.74
N GLY A 447 67.08 114.69 -2.95
CA GLY A 447 66.79 116.12 -2.75
C GLY A 447 65.78 116.69 -3.76
N ARG A 448 65.75 116.17 -4.99
CA ARG A 448 64.73 116.44 -6.03
C ARG A 448 64.38 115.14 -6.78
N PRO A 449 63.32 114.41 -6.40
CA PRO A 449 62.94 113.17 -7.09
C PRO A 449 62.21 113.41 -8.42
N PRO A 450 62.17 112.41 -9.32
CA PRO A 450 61.35 112.44 -10.54
C PRO A 450 59.84 112.62 -10.23
N HIS A 451 59.14 113.39 -11.08
CA HIS A 451 57.71 113.70 -10.92
C HIS A 451 56.79 112.47 -10.77
N LEU A 452 57.12 111.33 -11.40
CA LEU A 452 56.31 110.11 -11.27
C LEU A 452 56.28 109.59 -9.83
N ILE A 453 57.40 109.65 -9.11
CA ILE A 453 57.47 109.23 -7.70
C ILE A 453 56.65 110.16 -6.82
N MET A 454 56.71 111.48 -7.09
CA MET A 454 55.93 112.46 -6.34
C MET A 454 54.42 112.21 -6.50
N ARG A 455 53.95 111.87 -7.71
CA ARG A 455 52.53 111.57 -7.98
C ARG A 455 52.04 110.26 -7.36
N ILE A 456 52.88 109.21 -7.35
CA ILE A 456 52.56 107.97 -6.64
C ILE A 456 52.39 108.27 -5.15
N MET A 457 53.24 109.13 -4.59
CA MET A 457 53.12 109.53 -3.20
C MET A 457 51.91 110.43 -2.92
N ASP A 458 51.51 111.30 -3.86
CA ASP A 458 50.25 112.05 -3.76
C ASP A 458 49.04 111.09 -3.74
N SER A 459 49.07 110.02 -4.53
CA SER A 459 48.03 108.97 -4.52
C SER A 459 47.99 108.20 -3.19
N VAL A 460 49.16 107.96 -2.58
CA VAL A 460 49.25 107.37 -1.24
C VAL A 460 48.74 108.35 -0.18
N LEU A 461 49.03 109.65 -0.29
CA LEU A 461 48.50 110.68 0.63
C LEU A 461 46.96 110.76 0.57
N LEU A 462 46.38 110.65 -0.62
CA LEU A 462 44.93 110.59 -0.83
C LEU A 462 44.29 109.37 -0.13
N LEU A 463 44.90 108.19 -0.28
CA LEU A 463 44.42 106.97 0.38
C LEU A 463 44.50 107.05 1.91
N PHE A 464 45.52 107.70 2.47
CA PHE A 464 45.64 107.95 3.91
C PHE A 464 44.89 109.21 4.39
N GLN A 465 44.14 109.88 3.51
CA GLN A 465 43.38 111.11 3.79
C GLN A 465 44.22 112.20 4.49
N ARG A 466 45.48 112.36 4.06
CA ARG A 466 46.40 113.39 4.58
C ARG A 466 46.29 114.69 3.79
N LYS A 467 46.68 115.80 4.42
CA LYS A 467 46.61 117.13 3.82
C LYS A 467 47.53 117.21 2.59
N LEU A 468 46.98 117.67 1.48
CA LEU A 468 47.71 118.02 0.26
C LEU A 468 47.87 119.53 0.17
N ASP A 469 48.93 120.00 -0.50
CA ASP A 469 49.11 121.42 -0.78
C ASP A 469 48.11 121.89 -1.85
N PRO A 470 47.68 123.18 -1.82
CA PRO A 470 46.74 123.71 -2.82
C PRO A 470 47.29 123.58 -4.24
N THR A 471 46.45 123.12 -5.16
CA THR A 471 46.82 122.86 -6.56
C THR A 471 47.26 124.14 -7.28
N GLN A 472 48.55 124.24 -7.58
CA GLN A 472 49.14 125.29 -8.40
C GLN A 472 49.80 124.67 -9.65
N PRO A 473 49.69 125.30 -10.83
CA PRO A 473 50.41 124.84 -12.02
C PRO A 473 51.92 125.00 -11.82
N ASP A 474 52.69 123.95 -12.15
CA ASP A 474 54.13 123.92 -11.90
C ASP A 474 54.89 124.83 -12.89
N PRO A 475 55.69 125.80 -12.40
CA PRO A 475 56.48 126.67 -13.28
C PRO A 475 57.61 125.93 -14.02
N GLU A 476 58.06 124.75 -13.57
CA GLU A 476 59.14 123.99 -14.25
C GLU A 476 58.61 123.11 -15.41
N LYS A 477 57.32 122.76 -15.45
CA LYS A 477 56.69 122.04 -16.58
C LYS A 477 55.22 122.43 -16.80
N PRO A 478 54.88 123.13 -17.90
CA PRO A 478 53.49 123.45 -18.25
C PRO A 478 52.64 122.19 -18.42
N GLY A 479 51.46 122.15 -17.78
CA GLY A 479 50.51 121.02 -17.88
C GLY A 479 50.56 120.02 -16.71
N PHE A 480 51.47 120.20 -15.75
CA PHE A 480 51.54 119.36 -14.55
C PHE A 480 51.27 120.18 -13.29
N PHE A 481 50.57 119.57 -12.32
CA PHE A 481 50.33 120.18 -11.01
C PHE A 481 51.57 120.04 -10.13
N LYS A 482 51.87 121.09 -9.36
CA LYS A 482 52.96 121.10 -8.39
C LYS A 482 52.74 119.96 -7.36
N PRO A 483 53.61 118.94 -7.32
CA PRO A 483 53.41 117.80 -6.43
C PRO A 483 53.61 118.17 -4.95
N SER A 484 52.86 117.54 -4.04
CA SER A 484 52.92 117.80 -2.59
C SER A 484 54.07 117.01 -1.93
N TRP A 485 55.28 117.17 -2.46
CA TRP A 485 56.44 116.39 -2.01
C TRP A 485 56.83 116.66 -0.55
N GLY A 486 56.63 117.89 -0.06
CA GLY A 486 56.93 118.26 1.33
C GLY A 486 56.11 117.45 2.34
N GLU A 487 54.81 117.28 2.08
CA GLU A 487 53.92 116.46 2.90
C GLU A 487 54.16 114.95 2.69
N SER A 488 54.47 114.53 1.46
CA SER A 488 54.88 113.16 1.15
C SER A 488 56.14 112.74 1.93
N LEU A 489 57.11 113.64 2.05
CA LEU A 489 58.34 113.40 2.81
C LEU A 489 58.07 113.27 4.31
N LYS A 490 57.13 114.07 4.86
CA LYS A 490 56.70 113.94 6.26
C LYS A 490 56.04 112.58 6.52
N LEU A 491 55.18 112.12 5.62
CA LEU A 491 54.52 110.81 5.73
C LEU A 491 55.54 109.65 5.71
N MET A 492 56.52 109.70 4.79
CA MET A 492 57.56 108.68 4.70
C MET A 492 58.60 108.74 5.84
N SER A 493 58.82 109.93 6.43
CA SER A 493 59.79 110.10 7.52
C SER A 493 59.23 109.68 8.88
N GLY A 494 57.91 109.50 9.02
CA GLY A 494 57.28 108.94 10.20
C GLY A 494 57.71 107.49 10.46
N ALA A 495 58.00 107.15 11.72
CA ALA A 495 58.31 105.77 12.10
C ALA A 495 57.09 104.87 11.86
N GLY A 496 57.18 103.91 10.93
CA GLY A 496 56.15 102.88 10.72
C GLY A 496 55.29 102.99 9.45
N PHE A 497 55.63 103.83 8.47
CA PHE A 497 54.88 103.97 7.20
C PHE A 497 54.55 102.63 6.49
N LEU A 498 55.48 101.67 6.47
CA LEU A 498 55.26 100.36 5.84
C LEU A 498 54.24 99.48 6.61
N GLN A 499 54.19 99.60 7.94
CA GLN A 499 53.15 98.95 8.75
C GLN A 499 51.78 99.60 8.54
N ALA A 500 51.73 100.92 8.37
CA ALA A 500 50.49 101.63 8.06
C ALA A 500 49.90 101.21 6.69
N LEU A 501 50.75 100.89 5.71
CA LEU A 501 50.33 100.32 4.42
C LEU A 501 49.77 98.90 4.59
N MET A 502 50.45 98.04 5.36
CA MET A 502 50.02 96.64 5.58
C MET A 502 48.73 96.52 6.39
N SER A 503 48.50 97.43 7.34
CA SER A 503 47.33 97.45 8.23
C SER A 503 46.25 98.42 7.77
N PHE A 504 46.28 98.84 6.50
CA PHE A 504 45.33 99.81 5.97
C PHE A 504 43.87 99.28 6.05
N PRO A 505 42.95 100.03 6.70
CA PRO A 505 41.54 99.65 6.78
C PRO A 505 40.88 99.80 5.41
N LYS A 506 40.90 98.74 4.62
CA LYS A 506 40.34 98.69 3.25
C LYS A 506 38.85 99.04 3.14
N ASP A 507 38.09 98.90 4.22
CA ASP A 507 36.66 99.24 4.28
C ASP A 507 36.41 100.73 4.59
N SER A 508 37.46 101.53 4.82
CA SER A 508 37.36 102.99 5.04
C SER A 508 37.57 103.82 3.77
N ILE A 509 37.77 103.17 2.61
CA ILE A 509 37.84 103.85 1.32
C ILE A 509 36.41 104.29 0.96
N ASN A 510 36.21 105.59 0.75
CA ASN A 510 34.94 106.14 0.31
C ASN A 510 34.95 106.38 -1.20
N ASP A 511 33.76 106.50 -1.81
CA ASP A 511 33.59 106.76 -3.25
C ASP A 511 34.35 108.02 -3.69
N GLU A 512 34.25 109.08 -2.88
CA GLU A 512 34.98 110.35 -3.09
C GLU A 512 36.51 110.17 -3.12
N THR A 513 37.06 109.23 -2.35
CA THR A 513 38.51 108.99 -2.30
C THR A 513 39.01 108.29 -3.57
N VAL A 514 38.21 107.36 -4.13
CA VAL A 514 38.52 106.69 -5.39
C VAL A 514 38.35 107.64 -6.58
N GLU A 515 37.31 108.47 -6.56
CA GLU A 515 37.09 109.50 -7.59
C GLU A 515 38.25 110.51 -7.66
N LEU A 516 38.77 110.95 -6.50
CA LEU A 516 39.96 111.81 -6.43
C LEU A 516 41.25 111.14 -6.94
N LEU A 517 41.33 109.80 -6.89
CA LEU A 517 42.47 109.03 -7.40
C LEU A 517 42.41 108.78 -8.91
N GLN A 518 41.21 108.74 -9.50
CA GLN A 518 41.00 108.42 -10.93
C GLN A 518 41.85 109.25 -11.90
N PRO A 519 42.01 110.59 -11.75
CA PRO A 519 42.85 111.38 -12.63
C PRO A 519 44.33 110.96 -12.62
N TYR A 520 44.83 110.37 -11.52
CA TYR A 520 46.19 109.84 -11.43
C TYR A 520 46.31 108.45 -12.07
N LEU A 521 45.30 107.59 -11.90
CA LEU A 521 45.30 106.21 -12.38
C LEU A 521 45.08 106.08 -13.91
N THR A 522 44.43 107.07 -14.52
CA THR A 522 44.07 107.08 -15.96
C THR A 522 45.17 107.62 -16.88
N MET A 523 46.25 108.21 -16.35
CA MET A 523 47.37 108.69 -17.16
C MET A 523 48.24 107.54 -17.70
N GLU A 524 48.67 107.63 -18.97
CA GLU A 524 49.47 106.59 -19.65
C GLU A 524 50.80 106.26 -18.95
N ASP A 525 51.40 107.23 -18.29
CA ASP A 525 52.67 107.06 -17.55
C ASP A 525 52.50 106.31 -16.21
N TYR A 526 51.27 106.16 -15.71
CA TYR A 526 50.98 105.56 -14.39
C TYR A 526 50.81 104.03 -14.52
N SER A 527 51.80 103.37 -15.12
CA SER A 527 51.84 101.93 -15.31
C SER A 527 53.01 101.28 -14.55
N LEU A 528 52.84 99.99 -14.20
CA LEU A 528 53.86 99.23 -13.47
C LEU A 528 55.18 99.13 -14.27
N GLU A 529 55.11 99.07 -15.60
CA GLU A 529 56.26 98.92 -16.49
C GLU A 529 57.09 100.22 -16.56
N VAL A 530 56.42 101.37 -16.72
CA VAL A 530 57.07 102.69 -16.73
C VAL A 530 57.64 103.00 -15.35
N ALA A 531 56.91 102.69 -14.27
CA ALA A 531 57.40 102.88 -12.90
C ALA A 531 58.64 102.04 -12.59
N LYS A 532 58.68 100.75 -12.99
CA LYS A 532 59.88 99.90 -12.82
C LYS A 532 61.10 100.45 -13.55
N LYS A 533 60.90 101.05 -14.72
CA LYS A 533 61.98 101.61 -15.56
C LYS A 533 62.56 102.91 -14.98
N VAL A 534 61.72 103.78 -14.42
CA VAL A 534 62.13 105.08 -13.86
C VAL A 534 62.67 104.95 -12.43
N CYS A 535 62.04 104.11 -11.60
CA CYS A 535 62.51 103.81 -10.26
C CYS A 535 61.88 102.50 -9.75
N GLY A 536 62.64 101.40 -9.85
CA GLY A 536 62.19 100.07 -9.40
C GLY A 536 61.69 100.01 -7.95
N ASN A 537 62.17 100.92 -7.11
CA ASN A 537 61.91 100.96 -5.66
C ASN A 537 60.50 101.47 -5.30
N VAL A 538 59.76 102.09 -6.23
CA VAL A 538 58.42 102.71 -5.98
C VAL A 538 57.29 101.99 -6.74
N ALA A 539 57.62 101.03 -7.62
CA ALA A 539 56.63 100.32 -8.43
C ALA A 539 55.60 99.50 -7.61
N GLY A 540 56.00 98.98 -6.45
CA GLY A 540 55.09 98.27 -5.54
C GLY A 540 53.98 99.15 -4.95
N LEU A 541 54.29 100.44 -4.67
CA LEU A 541 53.29 101.40 -4.17
C LEU A 541 52.26 101.75 -5.24
N LEU A 542 52.67 101.87 -6.50
CA LEU A 542 51.75 102.09 -7.62
C LEU A 542 50.76 100.92 -7.80
N SER A 543 51.27 99.68 -7.75
CA SER A 543 50.43 98.48 -7.84
C SER A 543 49.42 98.42 -6.69
N TRP A 544 49.86 98.82 -5.49
CA TRP A 544 49.01 98.84 -4.31
C TRP A 544 47.90 99.88 -4.43
N THR A 545 48.18 101.10 -4.89
CA THR A 545 47.14 102.13 -5.07
C THR A 545 46.06 101.70 -6.07
N LYS A 546 46.45 100.97 -7.13
CA LYS A 546 45.51 100.45 -8.14
C LYS A 546 44.66 99.30 -7.60
N ALA A 547 45.26 98.40 -6.83
CA ALA A 547 44.55 97.26 -6.23
C ALA A 547 43.55 97.69 -5.13
N MET A 548 43.85 98.74 -4.37
CA MET A 548 42.94 99.29 -3.36
C MET A 548 41.69 99.93 -3.99
N ALA A 549 41.84 100.64 -5.11
CA ALA A 549 40.71 101.19 -5.87
C ALA A 549 39.80 100.07 -6.43
N TYR A 550 40.39 99.01 -6.98
CA TYR A 550 39.64 97.87 -7.54
C TYR A 550 38.92 97.04 -6.47
N PHE A 551 39.51 96.90 -5.27
CA PHE A 551 38.87 96.21 -4.15
C PHE A 551 37.57 96.89 -3.69
N PHE A 552 37.52 98.23 -3.69
CA PHE A 552 36.32 98.98 -3.31
C PHE A 552 35.16 98.77 -4.29
N GLU A 553 35.43 98.79 -5.61
CA GLU A 553 34.41 98.55 -6.64
C GLU A 553 33.72 97.18 -6.47
N ILE A 554 34.49 96.13 -6.15
CA ILE A 554 33.95 94.77 -5.95
C ILE A 554 33.23 94.63 -4.61
N ASN A 555 33.72 95.24 -3.53
CA ASN A 555 33.09 95.11 -2.22
C ASN A 555 31.68 95.75 -2.15
N LYS A 556 31.43 96.78 -2.99
CA LYS A 556 30.11 97.39 -3.20
C LYS A 556 29.06 96.39 -3.69
N GLU A 557 29.45 95.40 -4.49
CA GLU A 557 28.54 94.40 -5.05
C GLU A 557 28.29 93.22 -4.08
N VAL A 558 29.24 92.93 -3.19
CA VAL A 558 29.21 91.72 -2.33
C VAL A 558 28.43 91.91 -1.02
N LEU A 559 28.42 93.12 -0.45
CA LEU A 559 27.70 93.43 0.79
C LEU A 559 26.20 93.07 0.76
N PRO A 560 25.41 93.51 -0.24
CA PRO A 560 23.98 93.17 -0.30
C PRO A 560 23.72 91.67 -0.51
N LEU A 561 24.66 90.92 -1.10
CA LEU A 561 24.53 89.48 -1.30
C LEU A 561 24.72 88.68 0.00
N LYS A 562 25.58 89.15 0.91
CA LYS A 562 25.77 88.55 2.24
C LYS A 562 24.53 88.66 3.12
N ASP A 563 23.90 89.83 3.13
CA ASP A 563 22.68 90.07 3.91
C ASP A 563 21.50 89.25 3.37
N ASN A 564 21.39 89.12 2.04
CA ASN A 564 20.36 88.28 1.42
C ASN A 564 20.55 86.79 1.76
N LEU A 565 21.79 86.28 1.80
CA LEU A 565 22.07 84.88 2.14
C LEU A 565 21.63 84.55 3.58
N ALA A 566 21.87 85.45 4.53
CA ALA A 566 21.44 85.27 5.92
C ALA A 566 19.91 85.23 6.06
N ILE A 567 19.18 86.05 5.30
CA ILE A 567 17.71 86.05 5.29
C ILE A 567 17.16 84.74 4.70
N GLN A 568 17.76 84.22 3.64
CA GLN A 568 17.31 82.97 3.01
C GLN A 568 17.58 81.74 3.89
N GLU A 569 18.68 81.72 4.64
CA GLU A 569 18.97 80.64 5.60
C GLU A 569 17.96 80.57 6.75
N ALA A 570 17.55 81.72 7.30
CA ALA A 570 16.52 81.77 8.33
C ALA A 570 15.15 81.29 7.82
N LYS A 571 14.79 81.63 6.58
CA LYS A 571 13.53 81.17 5.94
C LYS A 571 13.55 79.67 5.65
N LEU A 572 14.68 79.13 5.20
CA LEU A 572 14.83 77.70 4.93
C LEU A 572 14.68 76.86 6.21
N GLN A 573 15.20 77.34 7.34
CA GLN A 573 15.06 76.64 8.62
C GLN A 573 13.59 76.59 9.09
N ALA A 574 12.83 77.68 8.92
CA ALA A 574 11.41 77.72 9.24
C ALA A 574 10.59 76.78 8.33
N ALA A 575 10.83 76.83 7.01
CA ALA A 575 10.12 75.98 6.04
C ALA A 575 10.37 74.47 6.27
N ASN A 576 11.60 74.07 6.62
CA ASN A 576 11.93 72.69 6.97
C ASN A 576 11.24 72.22 8.26
N ALA A 577 11.06 73.09 9.25
CA ALA A 577 10.35 72.75 10.48
C ALA A 577 8.85 72.50 10.24
N ASP A 578 8.23 73.25 9.34
CA ASP A 578 6.84 73.05 8.96
C ASP A 578 6.65 71.80 8.08
N LEU A 579 7.61 71.51 7.20
CA LEU A 579 7.63 70.27 6.42
C LEU A 579 7.69 69.03 7.31
N LEU A 580 8.56 69.02 8.33
CA LEU A 580 8.69 67.91 9.27
C LEU A 580 7.38 67.63 10.02
N LYS A 581 6.68 68.69 10.48
CA LYS A 581 5.37 68.56 11.15
C LYS A 581 4.31 67.98 10.21
N ALA A 582 4.28 68.41 8.95
CA ALA A 582 3.35 67.89 7.96
C ALA A 582 3.63 66.40 7.65
N GLU A 583 4.91 65.99 7.60
CA GLU A 583 5.31 64.60 7.41
C GLU A 583 4.92 63.69 8.58
N GLU A 584 5.07 64.13 9.82
CA GLU A 584 4.69 63.37 11.01
C GLU A 584 3.16 63.16 11.07
N GLN A 585 2.39 64.21 10.76
CA GLN A 585 0.92 64.12 10.68
C GLN A 585 0.46 63.18 9.56
N LEU A 586 1.12 63.24 8.40
CA LEU A 586 0.84 62.31 7.29
C LEU A 586 1.17 60.86 7.68
N GLY A 587 2.30 60.64 8.34
CA GLY A 587 2.72 59.32 8.84
C GLY A 587 1.71 58.73 9.82
N ALA A 588 1.24 59.52 10.78
CA ALA A 588 0.20 59.10 11.73
C ALA A 588 -1.11 58.71 11.02
N LYS A 589 -1.56 59.48 10.02
CA LYS A 589 -2.76 59.16 9.25
C LYS A 589 -2.61 57.95 8.34
N VAL A 590 -1.42 57.71 7.80
CA VAL A 590 -1.13 56.49 7.04
C VAL A 590 -1.12 55.26 7.95
N ALA A 591 -0.60 55.35 9.17
CA ALA A 591 -0.62 54.26 10.14
C ALA A 591 -2.05 53.89 10.57
N GLU A 592 -2.88 54.89 10.85
CA GLU A 592 -4.31 54.72 11.18
C GLU A 592 -5.06 54.02 10.03
N LEU A 593 -4.84 54.45 8.78
CA LEU A 593 -5.45 53.84 7.59
C LEU A 593 -4.99 52.39 7.38
N ASN A 594 -3.72 52.07 7.64
CA ASN A 594 -3.20 50.71 7.53
C ASN A 594 -3.78 49.78 8.61
N SER A 595 -3.99 50.26 9.83
CA SER A 595 -4.62 49.48 10.91
C SER A 595 -6.06 49.07 10.55
N VAL A 596 -6.84 50.02 10.04
CA VAL A 596 -8.23 49.77 9.65
C VAL A 596 -8.31 48.81 8.45
N LYS A 597 -7.38 48.92 7.50
CA LYS A 597 -7.26 47.95 6.39
C LYS A 597 -6.94 46.54 6.89
N ALA A 598 -6.03 46.40 7.85
CA ALA A 598 -5.65 45.09 8.39
C ALA A 598 -6.81 44.38 9.10
N GLU A 599 -7.64 45.12 9.85
CA GLU A 599 -8.84 44.56 10.49
C GLU A 599 -9.87 44.07 9.46
N TYR A 600 -10.07 44.84 8.39
CA TYR A 600 -10.93 44.45 7.27
C TYR A 600 -10.41 43.19 6.55
N ASP A 601 -9.12 43.17 6.20
CA ASP A 601 -8.50 42.05 5.51
C ASP A 601 -8.59 40.76 6.34
N LYS A 602 -8.44 40.87 7.67
CA LYS A 602 -8.61 39.74 8.59
C LYS A 602 -10.06 39.22 8.60
N ALA A 603 -11.05 40.10 8.74
CA ALA A 603 -12.46 39.71 8.74
C ALA A 603 -12.90 39.09 7.40
N MET A 604 -12.38 39.61 6.28
CA MET A 604 -12.62 39.05 4.96
C MET A 604 -11.93 37.70 4.74
N ALA A 605 -10.71 37.52 5.25
CA ALA A 605 -10.03 36.23 5.21
C ALA A 605 -10.77 35.15 6.00
N GLU A 606 -11.27 35.47 7.21
CA GLU A 606 -12.08 34.55 8.02
C GLU A 606 -13.40 34.18 7.31
N LYS A 607 -14.08 35.17 6.71
CA LYS A 607 -15.28 34.92 5.90
C LYS A 607 -14.96 34.01 4.70
N GLN A 608 -13.91 34.31 3.95
CA GLN A 608 -13.55 33.53 2.76
C GLN A 608 -13.18 32.09 3.13
N ALA A 609 -12.43 31.89 4.22
CA ALA A 609 -12.11 30.55 4.71
C ALA A 609 -13.38 29.75 5.04
N LEU A 610 -14.37 30.36 5.69
CA LEU A 610 -15.66 29.71 5.99
C LEU A 610 -16.48 29.42 4.73
N VAL A 611 -16.44 30.29 3.71
CA VAL A 611 -17.08 30.06 2.41
C VAL A 611 -16.44 28.85 1.72
N ASP A 612 -15.11 28.82 1.63
CA ASP A 612 -14.37 27.74 0.97
C ASP A 612 -14.60 26.39 1.67
N ASP A 613 -14.66 26.39 3.00
CA ASP A 613 -14.98 25.23 3.83
C ASP A 613 -16.43 24.75 3.64
N TYR A 614 -17.38 25.68 3.56
CA TYR A 614 -18.78 25.37 3.28
C TYR A 614 -18.96 24.79 1.88
N ASP A 615 -18.39 25.43 0.85
CA ASP A 615 -18.47 24.96 -0.53
C ASP A 615 -17.82 23.60 -0.73
N THR A 616 -16.69 23.36 -0.06
CA THR A 616 -16.03 22.04 -0.07
C THR A 616 -16.93 20.97 0.57
N CYS A 617 -17.56 21.28 1.70
CA CYS A 617 -18.50 20.37 2.37
C CYS A 617 -19.75 20.11 1.51
N LEU A 618 -20.31 21.16 0.91
CA LEU A 618 -21.46 21.08 0.02
C LEU A 618 -21.17 20.20 -1.20
N ARG A 619 -20.05 20.41 -1.88
CA ARG A 619 -19.65 19.57 -3.02
C ARG A 619 -19.49 18.11 -2.63
N LYS A 620 -18.85 17.83 -1.47
CA LYS A 620 -18.71 16.48 -0.94
C LYS A 620 -20.07 15.85 -0.63
N MET A 621 -20.98 16.60 -0.01
CA MET A 621 -22.32 16.14 0.32
C MET A 621 -23.14 15.83 -0.94
N THR A 622 -23.17 16.74 -1.91
CA THR A 622 -23.92 16.56 -3.17
C THR A 622 -23.40 15.34 -3.94
N ALA A 623 -22.08 15.22 -4.10
CA ALA A 623 -21.49 14.07 -4.77
C ALA A 623 -21.80 12.75 -4.03
N ALA A 624 -21.72 12.74 -2.69
CA ALA A 624 -22.04 11.55 -1.91
C ALA A 624 -23.54 11.20 -1.94
N SER A 625 -24.43 12.19 -1.96
CA SER A 625 -25.88 11.99 -2.08
C SER A 625 -26.27 11.46 -3.46
N GLU A 626 -25.68 11.97 -4.53
CA GLU A 626 -25.87 11.46 -5.89
C GLU A 626 -25.39 10.01 -6.01
N LEU A 627 -24.23 9.70 -5.43
CA LEU A 627 -23.68 8.35 -5.41
C LEU A 627 -24.58 7.37 -4.63
N ILE A 628 -25.06 7.74 -3.44
CA ILE A 628 -25.99 6.91 -2.65
C ILE A 628 -27.33 6.74 -3.38
N SER A 629 -27.85 7.79 -4.00
CA SER A 629 -29.08 7.71 -4.79
C SER A 629 -28.92 6.79 -6.00
N GLY A 630 -27.78 6.86 -6.69
CA GLY A 630 -27.47 5.98 -7.83
C GLY A 630 -27.25 4.53 -7.42
N LEU A 631 -26.71 4.30 -6.23
CA LEU A 631 -26.47 2.96 -5.66
C LEU A 631 -27.68 2.40 -4.88
N GLY A 632 -28.75 3.18 -4.71
CA GLY A 632 -29.96 2.75 -4.00
C GLY A 632 -30.65 1.54 -4.65
N GLY A 633 -30.80 1.56 -5.99
CA GLY A 633 -31.34 0.42 -6.73
C GLY A 633 -30.41 -0.81 -6.70
N GLU A 634 -29.10 -0.59 -6.67
CA GLU A 634 -28.11 -1.67 -6.55
C GLU A 634 -28.16 -2.33 -5.15
N LYS A 635 -28.42 -1.54 -4.09
CA LYS A 635 -28.67 -2.04 -2.73
C LYS A 635 -29.88 -2.96 -2.69
N GLU A 636 -31.00 -2.54 -3.26
CA GLU A 636 -32.22 -3.36 -3.34
C GLU A 636 -31.93 -4.64 -4.12
N ARG A 637 -31.30 -4.52 -5.29
CA ARG A 637 -30.92 -5.68 -6.11
C ARG A 637 -30.02 -6.66 -5.37
N TRP A 638 -28.97 -6.21 -4.68
CA TRP A 638 -28.09 -7.10 -3.91
C TRP A 638 -28.83 -7.75 -2.75
N THR A 639 -29.78 -7.05 -2.13
CA THR A 639 -30.59 -7.62 -1.03
C THR A 639 -31.51 -8.72 -1.54
N GLU A 640 -32.16 -8.49 -2.69
CA GLU A 640 -32.98 -9.50 -3.37
C GLU A 640 -32.12 -10.67 -3.86
N GLU A 641 -30.98 -10.42 -4.51
CA GLU A 641 -30.07 -11.47 -4.98
C GLU A 641 -29.51 -12.32 -3.84
N ILE A 642 -29.24 -11.74 -2.66
CA ILE A 642 -28.81 -12.51 -1.48
C ILE A 642 -29.96 -13.39 -0.97
N MET A 643 -31.18 -12.85 -0.91
CA MET A 643 -32.36 -13.60 -0.46
C MET A 643 -32.70 -14.75 -1.41
N ASP A 644 -32.76 -14.48 -2.72
CA ASP A 644 -32.94 -15.49 -3.76
C ASP A 644 -31.83 -16.53 -3.71
N ARG A 645 -30.58 -16.14 -3.46
CA ARG A 645 -29.46 -17.09 -3.37
C ARG A 645 -29.47 -17.91 -2.10
N LEU A 646 -29.94 -17.37 -0.98
CA LEU A 646 -30.21 -18.10 0.26
C LEU A 646 -31.36 -19.10 0.09
N ASP A 647 -32.40 -18.75 -0.67
CA ASP A 647 -33.44 -19.70 -1.06
C ASP A 647 -32.92 -20.73 -2.05
N ILE A 648 -31.98 -20.34 -2.93
CA ILE A 648 -31.23 -21.26 -3.78
C ILE A 648 -30.31 -22.17 -2.95
N TYR A 649 -29.78 -21.77 -1.80
CA TYR A 649 -29.11 -22.71 -0.89
C TYR A 649 -30.01 -23.91 -0.53
N LEU A 650 -31.33 -23.68 -0.46
CA LEU A 650 -32.36 -24.70 -0.30
C LEU A 650 -32.76 -25.45 -1.58
N SER A 651 -32.38 -24.98 -2.77
CA SER A 651 -32.67 -25.61 -4.08
C SER A 651 -31.43 -26.18 -4.80
N ILE A 652 -30.23 -25.85 -4.33
CA ILE A 652 -28.94 -26.43 -4.70
C ILE A 652 -28.96 -27.96 -4.54
N TYR A 653 -29.73 -28.46 -3.59
CA TYR A 653 -29.97 -29.89 -3.39
C TYR A 653 -30.45 -30.59 -4.66
N LEU A 654 -31.31 -29.94 -5.44
CA LEU A 654 -31.89 -30.50 -6.65
C LEU A 654 -31.03 -30.20 -7.90
N SER A 655 -30.36 -29.03 -7.95
CA SER A 655 -29.56 -28.62 -9.11
C SER A 655 -28.17 -29.26 -9.17
N ILE A 656 -27.52 -29.48 -8.01
CA ILE A 656 -26.29 -30.30 -7.91
C ILE A 656 -26.61 -31.76 -8.19
N TYR A 657 -27.77 -32.23 -7.73
CA TYR A 657 -28.26 -33.55 -8.07
C TYR A 657 -28.46 -33.69 -9.59
N LEU A 658 -29.03 -32.69 -10.26
CA LEU A 658 -29.23 -32.67 -11.71
C LEU A 658 -27.91 -32.63 -12.49
N SER A 659 -26.89 -31.90 -12.01
CA SER A 659 -25.61 -31.75 -12.72
C SER A 659 -24.70 -32.97 -12.58
N ILE A 660 -24.68 -33.63 -11.41
CA ILE A 660 -23.86 -34.83 -11.16
C ILE A 660 -24.46 -36.07 -11.79
N THR A 661 -25.79 -36.18 -11.81
CA THR A 661 -26.46 -37.25 -12.57
C THR A 661 -26.18 -37.11 -14.08
N VAL A 662 -25.78 -35.92 -14.54
CA VAL A 662 -25.52 -35.60 -15.95
C VAL A 662 -24.06 -35.80 -16.40
N CYS A 663 -23.02 -35.85 -15.53
CA CYS A 663 -21.67 -36.32 -15.95
C CYS A 663 -20.67 -36.47 -14.78
N PRO A 664 -19.64 -37.37 -14.82
CA PRO A 664 -19.24 -38.28 -15.90
C PRO A 664 -19.09 -39.76 -15.50
N TYR A 665 -18.90 -40.61 -16.52
CA TYR A 665 -18.59 -42.05 -16.55
C TYR A 665 -19.74 -43.00 -16.90
N ILE A 666 -19.79 -43.22 -18.22
CA ILE A 666 -20.43 -44.28 -19.00
C ILE A 666 -21.85 -43.95 -19.53
N TYR A 667 -21.89 -43.72 -20.84
CA TYR A 667 -23.05 -43.69 -21.77
C TYR A 667 -23.79 -42.38 -22.03
N LEU A 668 -23.09 -41.44 -22.68
CA LEU A 668 -23.68 -40.30 -23.41
C LEU A 668 -24.61 -40.71 -24.58
N SER A 669 -24.60 -41.99 -24.99
CA SER A 669 -25.47 -42.52 -26.06
C SER A 669 -26.70 -43.29 -25.58
N PHE A 670 -26.81 -43.63 -24.29
CA PHE A 670 -27.94 -44.39 -23.76
C PHE A 670 -29.10 -43.51 -23.27
N PHE A 671 -28.82 -42.30 -22.78
CA PHE A 671 -29.74 -41.65 -21.85
C PHE A 671 -30.75 -40.67 -22.48
N ILE A 672 -30.52 -40.10 -23.67
CA ILE A 672 -31.39 -39.01 -24.19
C ILE A 672 -32.89 -39.38 -24.24
N SER A 673 -33.24 -40.63 -24.57
CA SER A 673 -34.67 -41.03 -24.71
C SER A 673 -35.34 -41.52 -23.42
N ILE A 674 -34.57 -42.05 -22.46
CA ILE A 674 -35.10 -42.52 -21.16
C ILE A 674 -35.07 -41.37 -20.14
N TYR A 675 -34.06 -40.51 -20.24
CA TYR A 675 -33.92 -39.27 -19.48
C TYR A 675 -35.15 -38.39 -19.61
N LEU A 676 -35.67 -38.13 -20.82
CA LEU A 676 -36.84 -37.27 -21.01
C LEU A 676 -38.12 -37.82 -20.34
N SER A 677 -38.28 -39.15 -20.29
CA SER A 677 -39.47 -39.80 -19.73
C SER A 677 -39.44 -39.90 -18.20
N ILE A 678 -38.26 -40.18 -17.63
CA ILE A 678 -38.07 -40.26 -16.17
C ILE A 678 -37.97 -38.84 -15.58
N TYR A 679 -37.34 -37.90 -16.30
CA TYR A 679 -37.29 -36.48 -15.96
C TYR A 679 -38.70 -35.91 -15.79
N LEU A 680 -39.63 -36.17 -16.71
CA LEU A 680 -40.98 -35.62 -16.62
C LEU A 680 -41.80 -36.23 -15.47
N SER A 681 -41.63 -37.52 -15.15
CA SER A 681 -42.45 -38.18 -14.12
C SER A 681 -41.93 -37.95 -12.70
N ILE A 682 -40.61 -37.97 -12.50
CA ILE A 682 -39.98 -37.76 -11.18
C ILE A 682 -39.94 -36.28 -10.82
N TYR A 683 -39.66 -35.39 -11.78
CA TYR A 683 -39.72 -33.94 -11.54
C TYR A 683 -41.14 -33.51 -11.13
N LEU A 684 -42.18 -34.01 -11.81
CA LEU A 684 -43.57 -33.68 -11.46
C LEU A 684 -43.95 -34.26 -10.08
N SER A 685 -43.51 -35.48 -9.75
CA SER A 685 -43.80 -36.15 -8.47
C SER A 685 -43.11 -35.52 -7.25
N ILE A 686 -41.81 -35.20 -7.37
CA ILE A 686 -41.03 -34.58 -6.30
C ILE A 686 -41.41 -33.11 -6.13
N TYR A 687 -41.61 -32.37 -7.23
CA TYR A 687 -42.06 -30.98 -7.17
C TYR A 687 -43.46 -30.86 -6.56
N LEU A 688 -44.39 -31.79 -6.86
CA LEU A 688 -45.67 -31.85 -6.15
C LEU A 688 -45.48 -32.22 -4.66
N SER A 689 -44.66 -33.19 -4.28
CA SER A 689 -44.54 -33.57 -2.86
C SER A 689 -43.90 -32.50 -1.97
N ILE A 690 -43.01 -31.68 -2.51
CA ILE A 690 -42.29 -30.65 -1.73
C ILE A 690 -43.05 -29.32 -1.67
N TYR A 691 -43.87 -28.99 -2.68
CA TYR A 691 -44.57 -27.70 -2.76
C TYR A 691 -46.09 -27.75 -2.52
N LEU A 692 -46.70 -28.94 -2.36
CA LEU A 692 -48.13 -29.10 -2.01
C LEU A 692 -48.39 -29.54 -0.56
N PHE A 693 -47.39 -29.48 0.33
CA PHE A 693 -47.56 -29.66 1.77
C PHE A 693 -46.91 -28.54 2.58
#